data_AF-A0A9W3AAJ1-F1
#
_entry.id   AF-A0A9W3AAJ1-F1
#
_cell.length_a   1.000
_cell.length_b   1.000
_cell.length_c   1.000
_cell.angle_alpha   90.00
_cell.angle_beta   90.00
_cell.angle_gamma   90.00
#
_symmetry.space_group_name_H-M   'P 1'
#
loop_
_entity.id
_entity.type
_entity.pdbx_description
1 polymer ?
#
loop_
_entity_poly.entity_id
_entity_poly.type
_entity_poly.pdbx_seq_one_letter_code
_entity_poly.pdbx_strand_id
1 'polypeptide(L)'
;MKFSYTHVCMLMFLSSRFDLVCLKKTTRNKCGKINAAFNSETRVVYFLSGAEYIKYNFRYNTEETVAPLSNLGVNEELSNPDAAYTDRNGTIHILKGCLAYSFKWKSGEELVQDRITNVTTLGLPCDVDAALNKQGDVLVTKGCREWMLNQRTQMFEQRGNITDRGLPCDLDAAVEWPDSTYCFIKGVQFWKYDDDDVDGPFNTDLLNLCSWNLCGEREWMRMERSGTVSCNGDRRLCSLRLNQITLAGLHNAGSGFDGGFGFLDCFLRNHGLSITEQLRLGIRHFDIDPCFDKCGLLGSCHNVVCGGGICPMLKQLRSFLRDHLGEIVTLNFNHEIQQPEKVFPALSRQLMTQLGPMLNKHFRKSPKHVWPTLKQTIRKKKRIFVFYAPIIERPPHDEFYNKYKWIHSERFYGSTWIEFGVNDGCNKVVNITKEVCESRNWRELLEVSIIPSGFCINSNAAKCRPFYHQSLRACEQFRFVRNDSPNVLLVDYPEEANDPSSSVFQAVHHQNIRNIYQHKKSSCYVKVDAAVKVNAQTILFFSGSRIITYDVTHLSQSNIRHVPGLESIDAAYLSPAGNFISVIKGCIYWEINSTSLLPVSAEVTRNETCDIDAAIFWKDQLYTFKGCNVTSQGGRVQPLLKMGLPCSLDAALLIDSNVYAFKGNNYWIYNDHGEAKLVGKTLDWNIDVVHCTD
;
A
#
# COMPACT_ATOMS: atom_id res chain seq x y z
N MET A 1 -32.01 12.86 39.03
CA MET A 1 -30.64 12.30 39.18
C MET A 1 -29.65 13.21 38.47
N LYS A 2 -28.83 13.94 39.23
CA LYS A 2 -27.73 14.77 38.72
C LYS A 2 -26.64 13.83 38.19
N PHE A 3 -26.31 13.90 36.90
CA PHE A 3 -25.05 13.35 36.38
C PHE A 3 -24.06 14.51 36.21
N SER A 4 -23.00 14.43 37.01
CA SER A 4 -21.90 15.40 37.06
C SER A 4 -21.09 15.38 35.77
N TYR A 5 -20.88 16.57 35.19
CA TYR A 5 -19.96 16.80 34.08
C TYR A 5 -18.55 17.02 34.63
N THR A 6 -17.63 16.08 34.43
CA THR A 6 -16.21 16.31 34.66
C THR A 6 -15.57 16.92 33.42
N HIS A 7 -15.24 18.21 33.50
CA HIS A 7 -14.34 18.89 32.57
C HIS A 7 -12.91 18.46 32.89
N VAL A 8 -12.12 18.11 31.88
CA VAL A 8 -10.66 17.96 32.03
C VAL A 8 -10.03 19.08 31.23
N CYS A 9 -9.61 20.14 31.91
CA CYS A 9 -8.77 21.19 31.37
C CYS A 9 -7.32 20.86 31.74
N MET A 10 -6.41 20.93 30.76
CA MET A 10 -4.98 20.78 31.00
C MET A 10 -4.38 22.20 31.08
N LEU A 11 -3.76 22.53 32.21
CA LEU A 11 -2.93 23.73 32.34
C LEU A 11 -1.53 23.39 31.80
N MET A 12 -1.12 24.04 30.71
CA MET A 12 0.29 24.09 30.32
C MET A 12 0.92 25.37 30.88
N PHE A 13 2.02 25.24 31.62
CA PHE A 13 2.83 26.37 32.08
C PHE A 13 3.87 26.72 31.01
N LEU A 14 3.59 27.76 30.24
CA LEU A 14 4.61 28.53 29.50
C LEU A 14 4.35 30.02 29.78
N SER A 15 5.42 30.80 29.86
CA SER A 15 5.44 32.14 30.44
C SER A 15 4.28 33.06 29.98
N SER A 16 3.59 33.62 30.98
CA SER A 16 2.79 34.86 30.99
C SER A 16 1.57 35.07 30.08
N ARG A 17 0.99 34.06 29.40
CA ARG A 17 -0.40 34.13 28.89
C ARG A 17 -1.16 32.81 29.03
N PHE A 18 -2.42 32.89 29.48
CA PHE A 18 -3.32 31.75 29.70
C PHE A 18 -4.12 31.45 28.43
N ASP A 19 -3.86 30.32 27.76
CA ASP A 19 -4.76 29.78 26.72
C ASP A 19 -5.26 28.38 27.13
N LEU A 20 -6.58 28.20 27.07
CA LEU A 20 -7.30 27.02 27.56
C LEU A 20 -7.77 26.17 26.36
N VAL A 21 -7.01 25.16 25.94
CA VAL A 21 -7.42 24.29 24.83
C VAL A 21 -8.29 23.13 25.34
N CYS A 22 -9.60 23.24 25.18
CA CYS A 22 -10.56 22.17 25.50
C CYS A 22 -10.89 21.29 24.28
N LEU A 23 -10.39 20.05 24.26
CA LEU A 23 -10.83 19.04 23.29
C LEU A 23 -12.12 18.34 23.78
N LYS A 24 -13.26 18.66 23.14
CA LYS A 24 -14.55 17.99 23.38
C LYS A 24 -14.49 16.50 22.97
N LYS A 25 -14.95 15.61 23.85
CA LYS A 25 -15.26 14.21 23.55
C LYS A 25 -16.40 14.14 22.52
N THR A 26 -16.12 13.70 21.30
CA THR A 26 -17.15 13.55 20.24
C THR A 26 -17.91 12.23 20.36
N THR A 27 -19.17 12.33 20.77
CA THR A 27 -20.31 11.56 20.25
C THR A 27 -20.41 11.79 18.73
N ARG A 28 -20.79 10.76 17.94
CA ARG A 28 -20.96 10.75 16.45
C ARG A 28 -20.12 11.80 15.69
N ASN A 29 -19.02 11.39 15.04
CA ASN A 29 -18.17 12.25 14.19
C ASN A 29 -18.99 13.30 13.42
N LYS A 30 -19.05 14.54 13.91
CA LYS A 30 -19.54 15.67 13.12
C LYS A 30 -18.56 15.87 11.97
N CYS A 31 -19.06 15.82 10.74
CA CYS A 31 -18.32 16.26 9.56
C CYS A 31 -18.47 17.79 9.42
N GLY A 32 -17.52 18.43 8.72
CA GLY A 32 -17.53 19.86 8.42
C GLY A 32 -17.97 20.16 6.99
N LYS A 33 -17.96 21.44 6.63
CA LYS A 33 -18.11 21.93 5.25
C LYS A 33 -17.11 23.06 5.03
N ILE A 34 -16.74 23.32 3.79
CA ILE A 34 -15.99 24.55 3.46
C ILE A 34 -17.00 25.69 3.60
N ASN A 35 -16.79 26.59 4.56
CA ASN A 35 -17.73 27.66 4.91
C ASN A 35 -17.53 28.93 4.10
N ALA A 36 -16.29 29.20 3.69
CA ALA A 36 -15.92 30.35 2.90
C ALA A 36 -14.52 30.13 2.33
N ALA A 37 -14.16 30.90 1.32
CA ALA A 37 -12.79 30.94 0.82
C ALA A 37 -12.45 32.36 0.36
N PHE A 38 -11.18 32.73 0.42
CA PHE A 38 -10.69 34.01 -0.12
C PHE A 38 -9.25 33.86 -0.58
N ASN A 39 -8.77 34.82 -1.39
CA ASN A 39 -7.39 34.87 -1.86
C ASN A 39 -6.61 36.04 -1.24
N SER A 40 -5.32 35.88 -0.98
CA SER A 40 -4.45 37.03 -0.67
C SER A 40 -4.20 37.89 -1.92
N GLU A 41 -3.58 39.06 -1.75
CA GLU A 41 -3.08 39.87 -2.88
C GLU A 41 -2.12 39.08 -3.79
N THR A 42 -1.36 38.16 -3.21
CA THR A 42 -0.45 37.25 -3.92
C THR A 42 -1.16 36.01 -4.50
N ARG A 43 -2.50 36.01 -4.54
CA ARG A 43 -3.38 34.93 -5.03
C ARG A 43 -3.24 33.60 -4.28
N VAL A 44 -2.77 33.60 -3.03
CA VAL A 44 -2.80 32.42 -2.16
C VAL A 44 -4.22 32.22 -1.65
N VAL A 45 -4.77 31.01 -1.79
CA VAL A 45 -6.15 30.72 -1.37
C VAL A 45 -6.18 30.22 0.07
N TYR A 46 -7.12 30.75 0.84
CA TYR A 46 -7.45 30.36 2.20
C TYR A 46 -8.87 29.81 2.22
N PHE A 47 -9.04 28.56 2.62
CA PHE A 47 -10.35 27.99 2.91
C PHE A 47 -10.65 28.16 4.40
N LEU A 48 -11.90 28.45 4.75
CA LEU A 48 -12.37 28.57 6.13
C LEU A 48 -13.40 27.47 6.40
N SER A 49 -13.31 26.80 7.55
CA SER A 49 -14.29 25.80 7.99
C SER A 49 -14.35 25.80 9.51
N GLY A 50 -15.52 26.11 10.07
CA GLY A 50 -15.66 26.25 11.52
C GLY A 50 -14.70 27.31 12.07
N ALA A 51 -13.91 26.95 13.08
CA ALA A 51 -12.94 27.85 13.72
C ALA A 51 -11.50 27.67 13.18
N GLU A 52 -11.34 27.06 12.01
CA GLU A 52 -10.04 26.81 11.40
C GLU A 52 -9.98 27.31 9.96
N TYR A 53 -8.76 27.49 9.47
CA TYR A 53 -8.47 27.73 8.06
C TYR A 53 -7.48 26.70 7.51
N ILE A 54 -7.50 26.54 6.19
CA ILE A 54 -6.45 25.89 5.42
C ILE A 54 -5.87 26.91 4.44
N LYS A 55 -4.55 27.10 4.49
CA LYS A 55 -3.80 27.78 3.43
C LYS A 55 -3.49 26.76 2.34
N TYR A 56 -3.82 27.07 1.09
CA TYR A 56 -3.71 26.14 -0.02
C TYR A 56 -2.40 26.31 -0.80
N ASN A 57 -1.74 25.20 -1.10
CA ASN A 57 -0.51 25.18 -1.90
C ASN A 57 -0.81 24.72 -3.34
N PHE A 58 -0.72 25.66 -4.28
CA PHE A 58 -0.95 25.36 -5.70
C PHE A 58 0.18 24.58 -6.37
N ARG A 59 1.43 24.69 -5.87
CA ARG A 59 2.58 23.98 -6.44
C ARG A 59 2.43 22.46 -6.29
N TYR A 60 1.93 22.01 -5.14
CA TYR A 60 1.71 20.59 -4.84
C TYR A 60 0.23 20.21 -4.81
N ASN A 61 -0.66 21.12 -5.23
CA ASN A 61 -2.10 20.94 -5.29
C ASN A 61 -2.68 20.32 -3.99
N THR A 62 -2.31 20.84 -2.81
CA THR A 62 -2.66 20.27 -1.49
C THR A 62 -2.66 21.33 -0.39
N GLU A 63 -3.18 20.99 0.80
CA GLU A 63 -3.08 21.85 1.99
C GLU A 63 -1.61 22.13 2.39
N GLU A 64 -1.28 23.40 2.64
CA GLU A 64 0.02 23.84 3.15
C GLU A 64 0.04 23.83 4.68
N THR A 65 -0.93 24.53 5.26
CA THR A 65 -1.05 24.77 6.69
C THR A 65 -2.52 24.65 7.09
N VAL A 66 -2.76 24.05 8.25
CA VAL A 66 -4.07 23.96 8.87
C VAL A 66 -3.95 24.49 10.29
N ALA A 67 -4.70 25.54 10.60
CA ALA A 67 -4.58 26.23 11.88
C ALA A 67 -5.90 26.87 12.33
N PRO A 68 -6.05 27.19 13.63
CA PRO A 68 -7.17 27.99 14.12
C PRO A 68 -7.23 29.37 13.45
N LEU A 69 -8.43 29.94 13.32
CA LEU A 69 -8.63 31.30 12.79
C LEU A 69 -7.86 32.36 13.58
N SER A 70 -7.67 32.16 14.88
CA SER A 70 -6.90 33.06 15.74
C SER A 70 -5.43 33.20 15.30
N ASN A 71 -4.82 32.15 14.74
CA ASN A 71 -3.47 32.22 14.18
C ASN A 71 -3.39 33.10 12.92
N LEU A 72 -4.53 33.31 12.24
CA LEU A 72 -4.64 34.24 11.12
C LEU A 72 -4.98 35.66 11.59
N GLY A 73 -5.16 35.90 12.89
CA GLY A 73 -5.64 37.18 13.43
C GLY A 73 -7.16 37.37 13.35
N VAL A 74 -7.90 36.29 13.06
CA VAL A 74 -9.36 36.29 12.96
C VAL A 74 -9.98 35.76 14.25
N ASN A 75 -10.89 36.54 14.85
CA ASN A 75 -11.56 36.15 16.10
C ASN A 75 -12.38 34.84 15.93
N GLU A 76 -12.29 33.92 16.89
CA GLU A 76 -13.05 32.66 16.89
C GLU A 76 -14.57 32.85 16.88
N GLU A 77 -15.07 34.02 17.28
CA GLU A 77 -16.48 34.41 17.12
C GLU A 77 -16.93 34.41 15.65
N LEU A 78 -16.00 34.55 14.71
CA LEU A 78 -16.25 34.44 13.26
C LEU A 78 -16.20 33.00 12.75
N SER A 79 -16.18 32.01 13.65
CA SER A 79 -16.26 30.60 13.25
C SER A 79 -17.53 30.28 12.47
N ASN A 80 -17.43 29.42 11.46
CA ASN A 80 -18.48 29.18 10.46
C ASN A 80 -18.92 30.49 9.79
N PRO A 81 -18.01 31.19 9.07
CA PRO A 81 -18.41 32.35 8.29
C PRO A 81 -19.40 31.94 7.20
N ASP A 82 -20.16 32.91 6.72
CA ASP A 82 -21.16 32.74 5.67
C ASP A 82 -20.53 32.91 4.28
N ALA A 83 -19.60 33.86 4.15
CA ALA A 83 -18.80 34.05 2.94
C ALA A 83 -17.50 34.79 3.27
N ALA A 84 -16.55 34.78 2.35
CA ALA A 84 -15.37 35.64 2.42
C ALA A 84 -14.95 36.06 1.02
N TYR A 85 -14.31 37.22 0.88
CA TYR A 85 -13.71 37.66 -0.38
C TYR A 85 -12.62 38.70 -0.11
N THR A 86 -11.80 38.98 -1.12
CA THR A 86 -10.80 40.05 -1.08
C THR A 86 -11.17 41.11 -2.09
N ASP A 87 -11.20 42.39 -1.72
CA ASP A 87 -11.55 43.45 -2.66
C ASP A 87 -10.35 43.91 -3.53
N ARG A 88 -10.59 44.86 -4.45
CA ARG A 88 -9.54 45.43 -5.32
C ARG A 88 -8.37 46.08 -4.56
N ASN A 89 -8.61 46.51 -3.33
CA ASN A 89 -7.61 47.15 -2.49
C ASN A 89 -6.86 46.15 -1.62
N GLY A 90 -7.06 44.84 -1.83
CA GLY A 90 -6.44 43.78 -1.03
C GLY A 90 -7.04 43.64 0.37
N THR A 91 -8.16 44.32 0.68
CA THR A 91 -8.83 44.18 1.97
C THR A 91 -9.69 42.91 1.96
N ILE A 92 -9.53 42.08 2.98
CA ILE A 92 -10.25 40.82 3.14
C ILE A 92 -11.53 41.10 3.91
N HIS A 93 -12.66 40.60 3.43
CA HIS A 93 -13.95 40.72 4.08
C HIS A 93 -14.46 39.34 4.45
N ILE A 94 -14.71 39.10 5.74
CA ILE A 94 -15.35 37.88 6.24
C ILE A 94 -16.77 38.25 6.67
N LEU A 95 -17.76 37.60 6.08
CA LEU A 95 -19.17 37.90 6.26
C LEU A 95 -19.79 36.88 7.21
N LYS A 96 -20.59 37.38 8.16
CA LYS A 96 -21.34 36.55 9.10
C LYS A 96 -22.60 37.27 9.58
N GLY A 97 -23.76 36.64 9.39
CA GLY A 97 -25.06 37.24 9.62
C GLY A 97 -25.27 38.48 8.75
N CYS A 98 -25.53 39.61 9.39
CA CYS A 98 -25.69 40.90 8.72
C CYS A 98 -24.42 41.76 8.71
N LEU A 99 -23.26 41.19 9.08
CA LEU A 99 -22.02 41.95 9.28
C LEU A 99 -20.91 41.47 8.34
N ALA A 100 -20.17 42.41 7.79
CA ALA A 100 -18.90 42.20 7.09
C ALA A 100 -17.76 42.73 7.96
N TYR A 101 -16.84 41.85 8.32
CA TYR A 101 -15.63 42.15 9.08
C TYR A 101 -14.48 42.32 8.09
N SER A 102 -13.97 43.55 7.96
CA SER A 102 -12.88 43.88 7.05
C SER A 102 -11.53 43.75 7.75
N PHE A 103 -10.55 43.21 7.05
CA PHE A 103 -9.21 42.93 7.54
C PHE A 103 -8.16 43.40 6.55
N LYS A 104 -7.02 43.85 7.08
CA LYS A 104 -5.82 44.15 6.30
C LYS A 104 -4.68 43.25 6.75
N TRP A 105 -3.78 42.93 5.83
CA TRP A 105 -2.53 42.28 6.17
C TRP A 105 -1.66 43.24 6.99
N LYS A 106 -1.14 42.73 8.12
CA LYS A 106 -0.01 43.33 8.82
C LYS A 106 1.27 42.66 8.32
N SER A 107 2.44 43.18 8.69
CA SER A 107 3.74 42.54 8.41
C SER A 107 3.70 41.02 8.71
N GLY A 108 3.94 40.18 7.69
CA GLY A 108 3.83 38.73 7.78
C GLY A 108 2.50 38.21 7.22
N GLU A 109 1.97 37.12 7.82
CA GLU A 109 0.71 36.46 7.43
C GLU A 109 -0.40 36.65 8.50
N GLU A 110 -0.38 37.77 9.23
CA GLU A 110 -1.37 38.09 10.28
C GLU A 110 -2.38 39.13 9.76
N LEU A 111 -3.68 38.86 9.92
CA LEU A 111 -4.75 39.80 9.64
C LEU A 111 -5.05 40.68 10.85
N VAL A 112 -5.30 41.96 10.59
CA VAL A 112 -5.78 42.91 11.61
C VAL A 112 -7.14 43.42 11.18
N GLN A 113 -8.12 43.31 12.07
CA GLN A 113 -9.46 43.84 11.83
C GLN A 113 -9.41 45.37 11.69
N ASP A 114 -9.89 45.87 10.55
CA ASP A 114 -9.91 47.29 10.20
C ASP A 114 -11.25 47.92 10.60
N ARG A 115 -12.37 47.31 10.17
CA ARG A 115 -13.72 47.83 10.42
C ARG A 115 -14.78 46.74 10.33
N ILE A 116 -15.97 47.04 10.84
CA ILE A 116 -17.17 46.20 10.73
C ILE A 116 -18.24 47.01 10.00
N THR A 117 -18.87 46.44 8.98
CA THR A 117 -19.90 47.11 8.17
C THR A 117 -21.17 46.26 8.15
N ASN A 118 -22.34 46.90 8.20
CA ASN A 118 -23.60 46.20 8.02
C ASN A 118 -23.83 45.94 6.52
N VAL A 119 -23.99 44.68 6.11
CA VAL A 119 -24.10 44.32 4.69
C VAL A 119 -25.37 44.88 4.05
N THR A 120 -26.43 45.10 4.84
CA THR A 120 -27.70 45.67 4.34
C THR A 120 -27.57 47.13 3.91
N THR A 121 -26.65 47.89 4.51
CA THR A 121 -26.38 49.29 4.08
C THR A 121 -25.63 49.33 2.77
N LEU A 122 -25.03 48.21 2.35
CA LEU A 122 -24.36 48.05 1.05
C LEU A 122 -25.30 47.43 0.00
N GLY A 123 -26.58 47.18 0.30
CA GLY A 123 -27.52 46.57 -0.65
C GLY A 123 -27.50 45.03 -0.69
N LEU A 124 -26.78 44.37 0.23
CA LEU A 124 -26.76 42.92 0.36
C LEU A 124 -27.77 42.40 1.39
N PRO A 125 -28.37 41.22 1.18
CA PRO A 125 -29.09 40.52 2.24
C PRO A 125 -28.14 40.00 3.33
N CYS A 126 -28.66 39.74 4.54
CA CYS A 126 -27.92 39.00 5.57
C CYS A 126 -27.78 37.51 5.19
N ASP A 127 -26.86 36.80 5.86
CA ASP A 127 -26.63 35.37 5.69
C ASP A 127 -26.40 34.99 4.21
N VAL A 128 -25.46 35.67 3.57
CA VAL A 128 -25.08 35.37 2.18
C VAL A 128 -24.44 33.99 2.09
N ASP A 129 -24.40 33.40 0.90
CA ASP A 129 -23.98 32.01 0.71
C ASP A 129 -22.51 31.88 0.29
N ALA A 130 -22.06 32.77 -0.59
CA ALA A 130 -20.69 32.81 -1.07
C ALA A 130 -20.35 34.20 -1.60
N ALA A 131 -19.06 34.51 -1.68
CA ALA A 131 -18.55 35.74 -2.27
C ALA A 131 -17.20 35.48 -2.91
N LEU A 132 -16.83 36.24 -3.94
CA LEU A 132 -15.50 36.17 -4.57
C LEU A 132 -15.14 37.48 -5.27
N ASN A 133 -13.86 37.68 -5.52
CA ASN A 133 -13.34 38.74 -6.37
C ASN A 133 -13.33 38.26 -7.83
N LYS A 134 -14.06 38.91 -8.73
CA LYS A 134 -14.14 38.59 -10.16
C LYS A 134 -13.44 39.69 -10.96
N GLN A 135 -12.13 39.54 -11.21
CA GLN A 135 -11.33 40.56 -11.92
C GLN A 135 -11.51 41.99 -11.36
N GLY A 136 -11.62 42.07 -10.04
CA GLY A 136 -11.86 43.28 -9.27
C GLY A 136 -13.33 43.54 -8.94
N ASP A 137 -14.31 42.98 -9.64
CA ASP A 137 -15.71 43.15 -9.27
C ASP A 137 -16.13 42.08 -8.26
N VAL A 138 -16.71 42.48 -7.14
CA VAL A 138 -17.09 41.52 -6.09
C VAL A 138 -18.45 40.92 -6.44
N LEU A 139 -18.48 39.60 -6.61
CA LEU A 139 -19.70 38.81 -6.77
C LEU A 139 -20.09 38.20 -5.43
N VAL A 140 -21.36 38.33 -5.04
CA VAL A 140 -21.94 37.74 -3.80
C VAL A 140 -23.21 36.99 -4.15
N THR A 141 -23.45 35.84 -3.53
CA THR A 141 -24.60 34.98 -3.82
C THR A 141 -25.47 34.76 -2.59
N LYS A 142 -26.78 34.58 -2.79
CA LYS A 142 -27.74 34.13 -1.78
C LYS A 142 -28.93 33.43 -2.45
N GLY A 143 -29.21 32.20 -2.06
CA GLY A 143 -30.08 31.31 -2.81
C GLY A 143 -29.56 31.10 -4.22
N CYS A 144 -30.41 31.38 -5.20
CA CYS A 144 -30.04 31.35 -6.61
C CYS A 144 -29.59 32.73 -7.15
N ARG A 145 -29.71 33.79 -6.35
CA ARG A 145 -29.51 35.17 -6.81
C ARG A 145 -28.05 35.58 -6.64
N GLU A 146 -27.61 36.48 -7.51
CA GLU A 146 -26.29 37.10 -7.43
C GLU A 146 -26.35 38.63 -7.38
N TRP A 147 -25.40 39.20 -6.66
CA TRP A 147 -25.17 40.62 -6.51
C TRP A 147 -23.75 40.95 -6.94
N MET A 148 -23.61 42.08 -7.63
CA MET A 148 -22.31 42.62 -8.03
C MET A 148 -22.10 43.99 -7.38
N LEU A 149 -20.89 44.24 -6.88
CA LEU A 149 -20.51 45.56 -6.38
C LEU A 149 -20.41 46.56 -7.53
N ASN A 150 -21.27 47.58 -7.52
CA ASN A 150 -21.17 48.71 -8.44
C ASN A 150 -20.08 49.67 -7.95
N GLN A 151 -19.00 49.76 -8.72
CA GLN A 151 -17.83 50.58 -8.38
C GLN A 151 -18.13 52.07 -8.24
N ARG A 152 -19.17 52.60 -8.91
CA ARG A 152 -19.52 54.02 -8.83
C ARG A 152 -20.31 54.35 -7.58
N THR A 153 -21.29 53.52 -7.25
CA THR A 153 -22.18 53.74 -6.09
C THR A 153 -21.63 53.14 -4.81
N GLN A 154 -20.64 52.25 -4.90
CA GLN A 154 -20.14 51.42 -3.80
C GLN A 154 -21.26 50.61 -3.13
N MET A 155 -22.28 50.23 -3.91
CA MET A 155 -23.41 49.42 -3.48
C MET A 155 -23.50 48.14 -4.31
N PHE A 156 -23.95 47.06 -3.69
CA PHE A 156 -24.27 45.82 -4.35
C PHE A 156 -25.64 45.92 -5.03
N GLU A 157 -25.67 45.57 -6.31
CA GLU A 157 -26.89 45.51 -7.11
C GLU A 157 -27.12 44.07 -7.54
N GLN A 158 -28.37 43.60 -7.44
CA GLN A 158 -28.71 42.26 -7.92
C GLN A 158 -28.58 42.23 -9.45
N ARG A 159 -27.82 41.27 -9.99
CA ARG A 159 -27.48 41.21 -11.43
C ARG A 159 -28.03 40.00 -12.18
N GLY A 160 -28.58 39.00 -11.49
CA GLY A 160 -29.18 37.84 -12.15
C GLY A 160 -29.35 36.64 -11.21
N ASN A 161 -29.41 35.45 -11.81
CA ASN A 161 -29.34 34.18 -11.09
C ASN A 161 -28.09 33.40 -11.50
N ILE A 162 -27.45 32.75 -10.53
CA ILE A 162 -26.26 31.94 -10.75
C ILE A 162 -26.56 30.66 -11.56
N THR A 163 -27.81 30.20 -11.52
CA THR A 163 -28.32 29.05 -12.29
C THR A 163 -28.29 29.28 -13.79
N ASP A 164 -28.31 30.54 -14.24
CA ASP A 164 -28.26 30.88 -15.66
C ASP A 164 -26.89 30.51 -16.27
N ARG A 165 -25.87 30.30 -15.43
CA ARG A 165 -24.53 29.80 -15.82
C ARG A 165 -24.36 28.30 -15.55
N GLY A 166 -25.40 27.57 -15.14
CA GLY A 166 -25.32 26.13 -14.83
C GLY A 166 -24.76 25.79 -13.44
N LEU A 167 -24.61 26.78 -12.56
CA LEU A 167 -24.19 26.59 -11.17
C LEU A 167 -25.40 26.34 -10.24
N PRO A 168 -25.23 25.60 -9.13
CA PRO A 168 -26.33 25.37 -8.20
C PRO A 168 -26.59 26.60 -7.31
N CYS A 169 -27.82 26.72 -6.81
CA CYS A 169 -28.17 27.66 -5.73
C CYS A 169 -27.51 27.26 -4.42
N ASP A 170 -27.55 28.13 -3.41
CA ASP A 170 -27.05 27.91 -2.04
C ASP A 170 -25.62 27.35 -2.03
N LEU A 171 -24.70 28.10 -2.65
CA LEU A 171 -23.28 27.78 -2.63
C LEU A 171 -22.74 27.83 -1.20
N ASP A 172 -21.69 27.07 -0.92
CA ASP A 172 -21.04 27.07 0.39
C ASP A 172 -19.81 27.98 0.43
N ALA A 173 -19.13 28.17 -0.71
CA ALA A 173 -17.99 29.07 -0.83
C ALA A 173 -17.73 29.37 -2.31
N ALA A 174 -17.01 30.46 -2.57
CA ALA A 174 -16.44 30.73 -3.88
C ALA A 174 -15.12 31.48 -3.72
N VAL A 175 -14.21 31.35 -4.68
CA VAL A 175 -12.94 32.11 -4.70
C VAL A 175 -12.31 32.08 -6.09
N GLU A 176 -11.58 33.13 -6.40
CA GLU A 176 -10.75 33.23 -7.61
C GLU A 176 -9.47 32.39 -7.45
N TRP A 177 -9.21 31.55 -8.44
CA TRP A 177 -8.00 30.74 -8.54
C TRP A 177 -6.83 31.55 -9.15
N PRO A 178 -5.56 31.12 -8.96
CA PRO A 178 -4.40 31.85 -9.48
C PRO A 178 -4.34 31.98 -11.00
N ASP A 179 -4.91 31.00 -11.72
CA ASP A 179 -5.03 31.00 -13.18
C ASP A 179 -6.15 31.93 -13.69
N SER A 180 -6.78 32.70 -12.80
CA SER A 180 -7.90 33.61 -13.07
C SER A 180 -9.23 32.92 -13.39
N THR A 181 -9.31 31.60 -13.14
CA THR A 181 -10.60 30.88 -13.11
C THR A 181 -11.31 31.11 -11.78
N TYR A 182 -12.60 30.82 -11.71
CA TYR A 182 -13.41 30.97 -10.49
C TYR A 182 -13.91 29.62 -10.02
N CYS A 183 -13.70 29.32 -8.75
CA CYS A 183 -14.19 28.08 -8.16
C CYS A 183 -15.40 28.36 -7.29
N PHE A 184 -16.47 27.60 -7.53
CA PHE A 184 -17.70 27.62 -6.74
C PHE A 184 -17.87 26.27 -6.06
N ILE A 185 -18.17 26.25 -4.76
CA ILE A 185 -18.20 25.04 -3.93
C ILE A 185 -19.61 24.85 -3.38
N LYS A 186 -20.13 23.61 -3.42
CA LYS A 186 -21.36 23.20 -2.75
C LYS A 186 -21.24 21.74 -2.28
N GLY A 187 -21.29 21.53 -0.97
CA GLY A 187 -21.13 20.22 -0.35
C GLY A 187 -19.78 19.59 -0.71
N VAL A 188 -19.84 18.44 -1.40
CA VAL A 188 -18.66 17.71 -1.91
C VAL A 188 -18.37 17.98 -3.38
N GLN A 189 -19.04 18.96 -3.96
CA GLN A 189 -18.91 19.31 -5.35
C GLN A 189 -18.31 20.70 -5.49
N PHE A 190 -17.53 20.89 -6.55
CA PHE A 190 -17.10 22.22 -6.97
C PHE A 190 -17.12 22.33 -8.49
N TRP A 191 -17.24 23.56 -8.97
CA TRP A 191 -17.23 23.91 -10.38
C TRP A 191 -16.12 24.92 -10.62
N LYS A 192 -15.47 24.82 -11.77
CA LYS A 192 -14.56 25.85 -12.27
C LYS A 192 -15.27 26.63 -13.36
N TYR A 193 -15.13 27.94 -13.34
CA TYR A 193 -15.70 28.84 -14.33
C TYR A 193 -14.59 29.66 -14.96
N ASP A 194 -14.52 29.66 -16.29
CA ASP A 194 -13.59 30.46 -17.08
C ASP A 194 -14.36 31.23 -18.15
N ASP A 195 -14.46 32.55 -17.93
CA ASP A 195 -15.06 33.64 -18.72
C ASP A 195 -16.33 33.43 -19.57
N ASP A 196 -16.88 32.21 -19.73
CA ASP A 196 -18.18 31.84 -20.30
C ASP A 196 -18.53 30.35 -20.06
N ASP A 197 -17.55 29.48 -19.79
CA ASP A 197 -17.78 28.04 -19.61
C ASP A 197 -17.69 27.61 -18.13
N VAL A 198 -18.67 26.82 -17.68
CA VAL A 198 -18.65 26.14 -16.39
C VAL A 198 -18.26 24.68 -16.59
N ASP A 199 -17.12 24.30 -16.01
CA ASP A 199 -16.63 22.93 -15.97
C ASP A 199 -16.92 22.30 -14.59
N GLY A 200 -17.42 21.06 -14.58
CA GLY A 200 -17.84 20.33 -13.39
C GLY A 200 -19.29 19.79 -13.45
N PRO A 201 -19.82 19.26 -12.32
CA PRO A 201 -19.22 19.23 -10.98
C PRO A 201 -18.03 18.28 -10.85
N PHE A 202 -16.96 18.77 -10.23
CA PHE A 202 -15.85 18.00 -9.70
C PHE A 202 -16.09 17.62 -8.24
N ASN A 203 -15.38 16.61 -7.75
CA ASN A 203 -15.43 16.25 -6.32
C ASN A 203 -14.39 17.05 -5.52
N THR A 204 -14.77 17.66 -4.39
CA THR A 204 -13.87 18.42 -3.50
C THR A 204 -12.69 17.60 -2.98
N ASP A 205 -12.75 16.28 -3.07
CA ASP A 205 -11.62 15.40 -2.81
C ASP A 205 -10.41 15.70 -3.72
N LEU A 206 -10.61 16.28 -4.90
CA LEU A 206 -9.51 16.73 -5.77
C LEU A 206 -8.76 17.96 -5.22
N LEU A 207 -9.33 18.67 -4.24
CA LEU A 207 -8.68 19.79 -3.57
C LEU A 207 -7.68 19.35 -2.50
N ASN A 208 -7.54 18.06 -2.19
CA ASN A 208 -6.52 17.57 -1.24
C ASN A 208 -6.51 18.27 0.14
N LEU A 209 -7.68 18.64 0.68
CA LEU A 209 -7.86 19.19 2.03
C LEU A 209 -7.95 18.07 3.09
N CYS A 210 -6.89 17.24 3.19
CA CYS A 210 -6.91 15.98 3.94
C CYS A 210 -7.11 16.10 5.46
N SER A 211 -6.90 17.28 6.04
CA SER A 211 -7.06 17.53 7.47
C SER A 211 -8.50 17.78 7.91
N TRP A 212 -9.41 18.00 6.95
CA TRP A 212 -10.83 18.20 7.22
C TRP A 212 -11.66 16.99 6.84
N ASN A 213 -12.58 16.61 7.73
CA ASN A 213 -13.57 15.57 7.47
C ASN A 213 -14.84 16.21 6.89
N LEU A 214 -14.87 16.48 5.58
CA LEU A 214 -16.00 17.14 4.93
C LEU A 214 -17.22 16.19 4.84
N CYS A 215 -18.43 16.72 5.03
CA CYS A 215 -19.66 15.93 4.96
C CYS A 215 -19.90 15.43 3.54
N GLY A 216 -20.36 14.19 3.38
CA GLY A 216 -20.58 13.58 2.06
C GLY A 216 -19.31 12.98 1.45
N GLU A 217 -18.12 13.45 1.85
CA GLU A 217 -16.95 12.58 1.79
C GLU A 217 -17.25 11.36 2.68
N ARG A 218 -16.61 10.21 2.66
CA ARG A 218 -17.08 9.01 3.43
C ARG A 218 -18.43 8.39 3.01
N GLU A 219 -19.45 9.11 2.57
CA GLU A 219 -20.67 8.48 2.05
C GLU A 219 -20.40 7.76 0.72
N TRP A 220 -19.46 8.29 -0.07
CA TRP A 220 -18.85 7.57 -1.20
C TRP A 220 -17.97 6.38 -0.79
N MET A 221 -17.63 6.23 0.50
CA MET A 221 -16.95 5.05 1.05
C MET A 221 -17.93 3.95 1.49
N ARG A 222 -19.21 4.00 1.08
CA ARG A 222 -20.14 2.88 1.27
C ARG A 222 -19.62 1.65 0.51
N MET A 223 -18.95 0.79 1.26
CA MET A 223 -18.46 -0.49 0.77
C MET A 223 -19.62 -1.42 0.47
N GLU A 224 -19.86 -1.72 -0.80
CA GLU A 224 -20.67 -2.88 -1.17
C GLU A 224 -19.91 -4.17 -0.85
N ARG A 225 -20.62 -5.16 -0.32
CA ARG A 225 -20.10 -6.50 -0.06
C ARG A 225 -20.61 -7.44 -1.13
N SER A 226 -19.71 -8.08 -1.86
CA SER A 226 -19.90 -9.47 -2.29
C SER A 226 -18.58 -10.01 -2.82
N GLY A 227 -18.09 -11.10 -2.23
CA GLY A 227 -16.87 -11.77 -2.68
C GLY A 227 -16.31 -12.72 -1.62
N THR A 228 -15.73 -13.83 -2.09
CA THR A 228 -14.96 -14.75 -1.24
C THR A 228 -13.78 -14.00 -0.60
N VAL A 229 -13.60 -14.14 0.72
CA VAL A 229 -12.53 -13.44 1.45
C VAL A 229 -11.18 -14.06 1.09
N SER A 230 -10.43 -13.37 0.22
CA SER A 230 -8.99 -13.55 0.02
C SER A 230 -8.22 -12.50 0.83
N CYS A 231 -6.96 -12.78 1.17
CA CYS A 231 -6.12 -11.88 1.96
C CYS A 231 -4.84 -11.59 1.18
N ASN A 232 -4.70 -10.36 0.66
CA ASN A 232 -3.63 -9.98 -0.26
C ASN A 232 -3.47 -10.98 -1.43
N GLY A 233 -4.59 -11.33 -2.07
CA GLY A 233 -4.63 -12.25 -3.21
C GLY A 233 -4.68 -13.75 -2.88
N ASP A 234 -4.26 -14.22 -1.70
CA ASP A 234 -4.27 -15.65 -1.34
C ASP A 234 -5.11 -15.96 -0.08
N ARG A 235 -6.14 -16.80 -0.23
CA ARG A 235 -7.02 -17.25 0.86
C ARG A 235 -6.26 -18.02 1.95
N ARG A 236 -5.18 -18.74 1.61
CA ARG A 236 -4.37 -19.52 2.56
C ARG A 236 -3.67 -18.61 3.58
N LEU A 237 -3.40 -17.35 3.23
CA LEU A 237 -2.82 -16.35 4.13
C LEU A 237 -3.80 -15.84 5.19
N CYS A 238 -5.10 -16.01 4.99
CA CYS A 238 -6.11 -15.40 5.84
C CYS A 238 -6.04 -15.83 7.31
N SER A 239 -5.63 -17.08 7.59
CA SER A 239 -5.46 -17.57 8.96
C SER A 239 -4.15 -17.13 9.62
N LEU A 240 -3.20 -16.59 8.86
CA LEU A 240 -1.89 -16.17 9.38
C LEU A 240 -1.97 -14.78 10.02
N ARG A 241 -1.10 -14.53 11.01
CA ARG A 241 -0.91 -13.22 11.65
C ARG A 241 -0.02 -12.32 10.79
N LEU A 242 -0.06 -11.01 11.05
CA LEU A 242 0.80 -10.05 10.35
C LEU A 242 2.30 -10.41 10.42
N ASN A 243 2.76 -10.93 11.57
CA ASN A 243 4.16 -11.35 11.75
C ASN A 243 4.49 -12.74 11.15
N GLN A 244 3.53 -13.39 10.49
CA GLN A 244 3.65 -14.72 9.87
C GLN A 244 3.48 -14.69 8.35
N ILE A 245 3.51 -13.49 7.76
CA ILE A 245 3.47 -13.28 6.31
C ILE A 245 4.63 -12.38 5.90
N THR A 246 4.88 -12.35 4.59
CA THR A 246 5.80 -11.43 3.94
C THR A 246 5.03 -10.48 3.03
N LEU A 247 5.36 -9.19 3.03
CA LEU A 247 4.81 -8.16 2.17
C LEU A 247 5.89 -7.64 1.21
N ALA A 248 5.51 -7.32 -0.04
CA ALA A 248 6.39 -6.56 -0.92
C ALA A 248 6.41 -5.11 -0.45
N GLY A 249 7.60 -4.57 -0.25
CA GLY A 249 7.84 -3.24 0.30
C GLY A 249 8.49 -2.31 -0.72
N LEU A 250 8.08 -1.05 -0.67
CA LEU A 250 8.64 0.03 -1.47
C LEU A 250 9.46 0.95 -0.57
N HIS A 251 10.77 0.96 -0.79
CA HIS A 251 11.69 1.86 -0.12
C HIS A 251 11.44 3.30 -0.57
N ASN A 252 11.45 4.22 0.39
CA ASN A 252 11.23 5.65 0.17
C ASN A 252 10.08 5.91 -0.82
N ALA A 253 8.92 5.34 -0.53
CA ALA A 253 7.71 5.38 -1.35
C ALA A 253 7.25 6.80 -1.68
N GLY A 254 7.69 7.79 -0.92
CA GLY A 254 7.43 9.19 -1.19
C GLY A 254 8.33 9.83 -2.27
N SER A 255 9.34 9.14 -2.79
CA SER A 255 10.15 9.63 -3.90
C SER A 255 9.61 9.11 -5.25
N GLY A 256 9.03 10.00 -6.06
CA GLY A 256 8.58 9.65 -7.41
C GLY A 256 7.08 9.36 -7.59
N PHE A 257 6.30 9.36 -6.50
CA PHE A 257 4.84 9.12 -6.58
C PHE A 257 4.04 10.28 -7.17
N ASP A 258 4.60 11.49 -7.11
CA ASP A 258 4.01 12.74 -7.60
C ASP A 258 4.84 13.32 -8.76
N GLY A 259 5.40 12.42 -9.58
CA GLY A 259 6.29 12.76 -10.69
C GLY A 259 7.79 12.64 -10.33
N GLY A 260 8.64 12.71 -11.35
CA GLY A 260 10.09 12.66 -11.20
C GLY A 260 10.72 14.03 -10.93
N PHE A 261 11.99 14.00 -10.52
CA PHE A 261 12.90 15.12 -10.30
C PHE A 261 13.73 15.48 -11.55
N GLY A 262 13.30 15.03 -12.74
CA GLY A 262 14.01 15.26 -14.00
C GLY A 262 15.39 14.60 -14.00
N PHE A 263 16.45 15.36 -14.27
CA PHE A 263 17.82 14.82 -14.33
C PHE A 263 18.34 14.28 -12.99
N LEU A 264 17.67 14.61 -11.87
CA LEU A 264 18.02 14.11 -10.54
C LEU A 264 17.37 12.76 -10.20
N ASP A 265 16.51 12.21 -11.07
CA ASP A 265 15.83 10.91 -10.84
C ASP A 265 16.83 9.80 -10.49
N CYS A 266 17.97 9.81 -11.17
CA CYS A 266 19.05 8.85 -10.95
C CYS A 266 19.49 8.75 -9.47
N PHE A 267 19.44 9.86 -8.72
CA PHE A 267 19.98 9.94 -7.35
C PHE A 267 18.91 10.00 -6.27
N LEU A 268 17.67 10.34 -6.62
CA LEU A 268 16.64 10.70 -5.65
C LEU A 268 15.36 9.92 -5.79
N ARG A 269 15.10 9.32 -6.95
CA ARG A 269 13.85 8.62 -7.23
C ARG A 269 14.07 7.13 -6.98
N ASN A 270 13.19 6.53 -6.18
CA ASN A 270 13.24 5.11 -5.83
C ASN A 270 12.21 4.29 -6.61
N HIS A 271 11.28 4.93 -7.31
CA HIS A 271 10.33 4.28 -8.21
C HIS A 271 9.67 5.25 -9.20
N GLY A 272 9.16 4.69 -10.30
CA GLY A 272 8.59 5.38 -11.45
C GLY A 272 7.07 5.56 -11.43
N LEU A 273 6.35 4.91 -10.51
CA LEU A 273 4.90 4.74 -10.57
C LEU A 273 4.15 5.47 -9.44
N SER A 274 2.85 5.71 -9.64
CA SER A 274 1.99 6.24 -8.58
C SER A 274 1.77 5.19 -7.48
N ILE A 275 1.31 5.63 -6.29
CA ILE A 275 0.97 4.72 -5.18
C ILE A 275 -0.14 3.75 -5.61
N THR A 276 -1.13 4.20 -6.37
CA THR A 276 -2.18 3.33 -6.91
C THR A 276 -1.62 2.25 -7.83
N GLU A 277 -0.68 2.59 -8.72
CA GLU A 277 -0.05 1.59 -9.60
C GLU A 277 0.85 0.62 -8.82
N GLN A 278 1.61 1.09 -7.83
CA GLN A 278 2.40 0.21 -6.96
C GLN A 278 1.51 -0.77 -6.18
N LEU A 279 0.35 -0.31 -5.69
CA LEU A 279 -0.65 -1.17 -5.07
C LEU A 279 -1.22 -2.21 -6.06
N ARG A 280 -1.44 -1.84 -7.32
CA ARG A 280 -1.91 -2.78 -8.36
C ARG A 280 -0.88 -3.87 -8.66
N LEU A 281 0.41 -3.54 -8.63
CA LEU A 281 1.49 -4.53 -8.83
C LEU A 281 1.65 -5.50 -7.65
N GLY A 282 1.33 -5.07 -6.43
CA GLY A 282 1.36 -5.92 -5.24
C GLY A 282 2.14 -5.37 -4.05
N ILE A 283 2.62 -4.11 -4.10
CA ILE A 283 3.25 -3.46 -2.96
C ILE A 283 2.23 -3.31 -1.83
N ARG A 284 2.58 -3.77 -0.62
CA ARG A 284 1.72 -3.70 0.57
C ARG A 284 2.44 -3.11 1.78
N HIS A 285 3.71 -2.78 1.65
CA HIS A 285 4.46 -2.02 2.64
C HIS A 285 5.04 -0.76 1.99
N PHE A 286 4.83 0.39 2.61
CA PHE A 286 5.34 1.68 2.15
C PHE A 286 6.23 2.26 3.23
N ASP A 287 7.51 2.42 2.91
CA ASP A 287 8.47 3.12 3.75
C ASP A 287 8.51 4.59 3.30
N ILE A 288 8.20 5.52 4.20
CA ILE A 288 7.92 6.91 3.88
C ILE A 288 8.74 7.78 4.81
N ASP A 289 9.43 8.75 4.22
CA ASP A 289 10.29 9.71 4.93
C ASP A 289 9.54 11.05 5.02
N PRO A 290 8.79 11.34 6.10
CA PRO A 290 7.99 12.54 6.19
C PRO A 290 8.80 13.77 6.64
N CYS A 291 8.43 14.94 6.12
CA CYS A 291 9.10 16.20 6.42
C CYS A 291 8.14 17.40 6.31
N PHE A 292 8.57 18.55 6.85
CA PHE A 292 7.87 19.83 6.70
C PHE A 292 8.72 20.89 5.98
N ASP A 293 9.79 21.39 6.62
CA ASP A 293 10.54 22.56 6.14
C ASP A 293 11.01 22.48 4.68
N LYS A 294 11.44 21.31 4.19
CA LYS A 294 11.92 21.15 2.80
C LYS A 294 10.79 21.23 1.77
N CYS A 295 9.59 20.78 2.14
CA CYS A 295 8.41 20.84 1.29
C CYS A 295 7.65 22.16 1.43
N GLY A 296 7.80 22.84 2.57
CA GLY A 296 6.93 23.96 2.97
C GLY A 296 5.54 23.51 3.43
N LEU A 297 5.30 22.20 3.53
CA LEU A 297 4.04 21.55 3.89
C LEU A 297 4.32 20.13 4.41
N LEU A 298 3.31 19.42 4.90
CA LEU A 298 3.46 18.00 5.24
C LEU A 298 3.65 17.16 3.98
N GLY A 299 4.90 16.83 3.68
CA GLY A 299 5.29 16.09 2.49
C GLY A 299 6.19 14.90 2.82
N SER A 300 6.65 14.23 1.77
CA SER A 300 7.75 13.28 1.88
C SER A 300 9.03 13.87 1.30
N CYS A 301 10.17 13.52 1.89
CA CYS A 301 11.47 14.04 1.52
C CYS A 301 12.45 12.92 1.25
N HIS A 302 13.35 13.16 0.31
CA HIS A 302 14.61 12.43 0.23
C HIS A 302 15.74 13.45 0.30
N ASN A 303 16.54 13.39 1.37
CA ASN A 303 17.57 14.40 1.67
C ASN A 303 17.01 15.84 1.70
N VAL A 304 17.39 16.67 0.72
CA VAL A 304 17.02 18.09 0.63
C VAL A 304 15.83 18.35 -0.30
N VAL A 305 15.28 17.32 -0.94
CA VAL A 305 14.26 17.45 -1.99
C VAL A 305 12.90 16.93 -1.52
N CYS A 306 11.86 17.69 -1.85
CA CYS A 306 10.47 17.31 -1.58
C CYS A 306 9.93 16.40 -2.69
N GLY A 307 9.44 15.22 -2.33
CA GLY A 307 8.83 14.25 -3.24
C GLY A 307 7.32 14.44 -3.47
N GLY A 308 6.69 15.37 -2.74
CA GLY A 308 5.26 15.69 -2.87
C GLY A 308 4.52 15.69 -1.53
N GLY A 309 3.25 16.11 -1.55
CA GLY A 309 2.40 16.14 -0.35
C GLY A 309 1.92 14.75 0.09
N ILE A 310 1.86 14.49 1.40
CA ILE A 310 1.38 13.19 1.91
C ILE A 310 -0.10 12.96 1.58
N CYS A 311 -0.91 14.03 1.53
CA CYS A 311 -2.35 13.94 1.31
C CYS A 311 -2.74 13.18 0.01
N PRO A 312 -2.23 13.54 -1.18
CA PRO A 312 -2.45 12.78 -2.42
C PRO A 312 -2.15 11.27 -2.28
N MET A 313 -1.03 10.91 -1.66
CA MET A 313 -0.67 9.51 -1.40
C MET A 313 -1.71 8.79 -0.53
N LEU A 314 -2.17 9.43 0.56
CA LEU A 314 -3.21 8.85 1.41
C LEU A 314 -4.53 8.66 0.67
N LYS A 315 -4.87 9.55 -0.27
CA LYS A 315 -6.09 9.43 -1.10
C LYS A 315 -5.99 8.30 -2.10
N GLN A 316 -4.85 8.14 -2.78
CA GLN A 316 -4.57 7.00 -3.65
C GLN A 316 -4.72 5.67 -2.89
N LEU A 317 -4.15 5.59 -1.68
CA LEU A 317 -4.28 4.42 -0.81
C LEU A 317 -5.73 4.15 -0.38
N ARG A 318 -6.44 5.20 0.06
CA ARG A 318 -7.85 5.13 0.47
C ARG A 318 -8.75 4.61 -0.66
N SER A 319 -8.57 5.15 -1.86
CA SER A 319 -9.32 4.76 -3.06
C SER A 319 -9.08 3.29 -3.40
N PHE A 320 -7.81 2.88 -3.47
CA PHE A 320 -7.46 1.48 -3.75
C PHE A 320 -8.07 0.53 -2.71
N LEU A 321 -7.89 0.80 -1.42
CA LEU A 321 -8.37 -0.11 -0.40
C LEU A 321 -9.90 -0.13 -0.33
N ARG A 322 -10.62 0.95 -0.68
CA ARG A 322 -12.09 0.94 -0.80
C ARG A 322 -12.54 -0.14 -1.78
N ASP A 323 -11.88 -0.21 -2.93
CA ASP A 323 -12.27 -1.09 -4.05
C ASP A 323 -11.71 -2.52 -3.89
N HIS A 324 -10.72 -2.72 -3.02
CA HIS A 324 -10.08 -4.00 -2.80
C HIS A 324 -10.18 -4.41 -1.31
N LEU A 325 -11.31 -5.01 -0.93
CA LEU A 325 -11.65 -5.30 0.48
C LEU A 325 -10.74 -6.34 1.16
N GLY A 326 -10.08 -7.20 0.37
CA GLY A 326 -9.14 -8.23 0.84
C GLY A 326 -7.74 -7.73 1.14
N GLU A 327 -7.45 -6.47 0.85
CA GLU A 327 -6.08 -5.93 0.89
C GLU A 327 -5.75 -5.31 2.24
N ILE A 328 -4.54 -5.59 2.71
CA ILE A 328 -3.97 -5.17 4.00
C ILE A 328 -2.61 -4.56 3.72
N VAL A 329 -2.37 -3.39 4.30
CA VAL A 329 -1.14 -2.61 4.07
C VAL A 329 -0.49 -2.18 5.39
N THR A 330 0.81 -1.94 5.32
CA THR A 330 1.60 -1.32 6.37
C THR A 330 2.19 0.00 5.86
N LEU A 331 2.09 1.06 6.65
CA LEU A 331 2.72 2.36 6.38
C LEU A 331 3.79 2.58 7.46
N ASN A 332 5.04 2.67 7.05
CA ASN A 332 6.16 2.98 7.92
C ASN A 332 6.60 4.42 7.70
N PHE A 333 6.35 5.29 8.67
CA PHE A 333 6.87 6.66 8.70
C PHE A 333 8.13 6.64 9.55
N ASN A 334 9.25 6.35 8.91
CA ASN A 334 10.45 5.82 9.55
C ASN A 334 11.26 6.88 10.32
N HIS A 335 12.42 6.45 10.81
CA HIS A 335 13.35 7.24 11.60
C HIS A 335 14.00 8.44 10.88
N GLU A 336 13.81 8.62 9.57
CA GLU A 336 14.28 9.80 8.83
C GLU A 336 13.33 11.01 8.94
N ILE A 337 12.28 10.90 9.77
CA ILE A 337 11.36 11.99 10.06
C ILE A 337 12.06 13.29 10.46
N GLN A 338 11.71 14.38 9.77
CA GLN A 338 12.18 15.73 10.08
C GLN A 338 11.08 16.51 10.81
N GLN A 339 11.43 17.28 11.86
CA GLN A 339 10.48 18.08 12.67
C GLN A 339 9.30 17.26 13.23
N PRO A 340 9.56 16.24 14.06
CA PRO A 340 8.54 15.36 14.61
C PRO A 340 7.41 16.12 15.34
N GLU A 341 7.70 17.28 15.92
CA GLU A 341 6.74 18.18 16.57
C GLU A 341 5.69 18.77 15.62
N LYS A 342 6.03 18.99 14.35
CA LYS A 342 5.09 19.42 13.31
C LYS A 342 4.48 18.22 12.57
N VAL A 343 5.32 17.23 12.22
CA VAL A 343 4.91 16.07 11.42
C VAL A 343 3.91 15.21 12.17
N PHE A 344 4.16 14.82 13.42
CA PHE A 344 3.27 13.88 14.10
C PHE A 344 1.84 14.38 14.25
N PRO A 345 1.56 15.63 14.68
CA PRO A 345 0.20 16.14 14.74
C PRO A 345 -0.46 16.21 13.36
N ALA A 346 0.21 16.78 12.36
CA ALA A 346 -0.33 16.97 11.02
C ALA A 346 -0.62 15.62 10.32
N LEU A 347 0.37 14.72 10.32
CA LEU A 347 0.25 13.38 9.73
C LEU A 347 -0.86 12.58 10.38
N SER A 348 -0.94 12.60 11.71
CA SER A 348 -1.97 11.86 12.42
C SER A 348 -3.37 12.42 12.16
N ARG A 349 -3.50 13.74 12.01
CA ARG A 349 -4.75 14.39 11.62
C ARG A 349 -5.21 13.92 10.24
N GLN A 350 -4.32 13.93 9.24
CA GLN A 350 -4.65 13.44 7.90
C GLN A 350 -4.96 11.94 7.91
N LEU A 351 -4.15 11.09 8.57
CA LEU A 351 -4.42 9.65 8.68
C LEU A 351 -5.77 9.35 9.35
N MET A 352 -6.12 10.04 10.43
CA MET A 352 -7.39 9.83 11.11
C MET A 352 -8.58 10.27 10.26
N THR A 353 -8.44 11.35 9.51
CA THR A 353 -9.49 11.90 8.67
C THR A 353 -9.72 11.02 7.44
N GLN A 354 -8.64 10.70 6.72
CA GLN A 354 -8.66 9.97 5.47
C GLN A 354 -8.83 8.46 5.69
N LEU A 355 -8.13 7.88 6.67
CA LEU A 355 -8.00 6.42 6.82
C LEU A 355 -8.58 5.88 8.14
N GLY A 356 -9.10 6.74 9.03
CA GLY A 356 -9.50 6.41 10.40
C GLY A 356 -10.31 5.12 10.59
N PRO A 357 -11.36 4.85 9.77
CA PRO A 357 -12.10 3.60 9.85
C PRO A 357 -11.24 2.34 9.64
N MET A 358 -10.12 2.46 8.92
CA MET A 358 -9.24 1.37 8.50
C MET A 358 -8.01 1.17 9.39
N LEU A 359 -7.68 2.15 10.24
CA LEU A 359 -6.50 2.07 11.12
C LEU A 359 -6.63 0.96 12.16
N ASN A 360 -5.66 0.05 12.17
CA ASN A 360 -5.58 -1.10 13.07
C ASN A 360 -4.96 -0.71 14.42
N LYS A 361 -5.54 -1.22 15.50
CA LYS A 361 -5.09 -0.98 16.88
C LYS A 361 -5.01 -2.26 17.70
N HIS A 362 -5.10 -3.42 17.06
CA HIS A 362 -5.31 -4.71 17.73
C HIS A 362 -4.12 -5.08 18.59
N PHE A 363 -2.91 -5.03 18.03
CA PHE A 363 -1.68 -5.37 18.73
C PHE A 363 -1.54 -4.60 20.04
N ARG A 364 -1.61 -3.26 19.98
CA ARG A 364 -1.48 -2.38 21.17
C ARG A 364 -2.67 -2.38 22.13
N LYS A 365 -3.79 -3.00 21.77
CA LYS A 365 -4.94 -3.20 22.67
C LYS A 365 -5.05 -4.63 23.18
N SER A 366 -4.30 -5.57 22.60
CA SER A 366 -4.28 -6.95 23.02
C SER A 366 -3.46 -7.04 24.31
N PRO A 367 -3.98 -7.64 25.39
CA PRO A 367 -3.21 -7.82 26.63
C PRO A 367 -1.90 -8.57 26.41
N LYS A 368 -1.89 -9.47 25.43
CA LYS A 368 -0.74 -10.31 25.08
C LYS A 368 0.14 -9.70 23.98
N HIS A 369 -0.16 -8.50 23.47
CA HIS A 369 0.55 -7.88 22.35
C HIS A 369 0.70 -8.83 21.16
N VAL A 370 -0.43 -9.40 20.71
CA VAL A 370 -0.45 -10.35 19.59
C VAL A 370 -0.99 -9.67 18.34
N TRP A 371 -0.29 -9.85 17.21
CA TRP A 371 -0.77 -9.40 15.91
C TRP A 371 -2.05 -10.13 15.49
N PRO A 372 -3.05 -9.43 14.93
CA PRO A 372 -4.28 -10.08 14.46
C PRO A 372 -3.99 -10.96 13.24
N THR A 373 -4.85 -11.95 13.00
CA THR A 373 -4.87 -12.63 11.71
C THR A 373 -5.36 -11.70 10.60
N LEU A 374 -4.96 -11.97 9.36
CA LEU A 374 -5.42 -11.17 8.22
C LEU A 374 -6.95 -11.21 8.06
N LYS A 375 -7.56 -12.38 8.27
CA LYS A 375 -9.02 -12.55 8.27
C LYS A 375 -9.71 -11.68 9.32
N GLN A 376 -9.17 -11.59 10.53
CA GLN A 376 -9.71 -10.72 11.58
C GLN A 376 -9.63 -9.24 11.18
N THR A 377 -8.50 -8.85 10.58
CA THR A 377 -8.22 -7.49 10.10
C THR A 377 -9.24 -7.08 9.02
N ILE A 378 -9.48 -7.92 8.01
CA ILE A 378 -10.48 -7.68 6.96
C ILE A 378 -11.91 -7.64 7.52
N ARG A 379 -12.30 -8.64 8.33
CA ARG A 379 -13.65 -8.71 8.90
C ARG A 379 -14.01 -7.50 9.75
N LYS A 380 -13.03 -6.97 10.50
CA LYS A 380 -13.18 -5.76 11.33
C LYS A 380 -13.00 -4.47 10.55
N LYS A 381 -12.69 -4.53 9.25
CA LYS A 381 -12.33 -3.39 8.38
C LYS A 381 -11.16 -2.57 8.93
N LYS A 382 -10.19 -3.20 9.61
CA LYS A 382 -9.04 -2.56 10.26
C LYS A 382 -7.74 -2.89 9.53
N ARG A 383 -7.64 -2.54 8.25
CA ARG A 383 -6.68 -3.08 7.26
C ARG A 383 -5.36 -2.32 7.10
N ILE A 384 -5.13 -1.28 7.89
CA ILE A 384 -3.92 -0.45 7.78
C ILE A 384 -3.17 -0.48 9.12
N PHE A 385 -1.91 -0.89 9.10
CA PHE A 385 -1.01 -0.82 10.25
C PHE A 385 -0.04 0.35 10.04
N VAL A 386 -0.01 1.29 10.97
CA VAL A 386 0.84 2.48 10.88
C VAL A 386 1.94 2.39 11.92
N PHE A 387 3.17 2.66 11.49
CA PHE A 387 4.37 2.69 12.30
C PHE A 387 5.01 4.06 12.19
N TYR A 388 5.38 4.64 13.32
CA TYR A 388 6.11 5.90 13.41
C TYR A 388 7.50 5.67 13.97
N ALA A 389 8.44 6.54 13.60
CA ALA A 389 9.77 6.63 14.15
C ALA A 389 9.83 6.40 15.68
N PRO A 390 10.86 5.74 16.22
CA PRO A 390 11.00 5.39 17.64
C PRO A 390 10.87 6.57 18.62
N ILE A 391 11.09 7.80 18.16
CA ILE A 391 10.97 9.02 18.95
C ILE A 391 9.53 9.32 19.40
N ILE A 392 8.52 8.74 18.74
CA ILE A 392 7.09 8.86 19.12
C ILE A 392 6.81 8.37 20.56
N GLU A 393 7.66 7.49 21.09
CA GLU A 393 7.53 6.95 22.45
C GLU A 393 8.18 7.84 23.54
N ARG A 394 8.81 8.96 23.16
CA ARG A 394 9.52 9.85 24.09
C ARG A 394 8.75 11.16 24.26
N PRO A 395 8.86 11.83 25.42
CA PRO A 395 8.31 13.17 25.60
C PRO A 395 8.84 14.16 24.55
N PRO A 396 8.01 15.11 24.08
CA PRO A 396 6.61 15.35 24.49
C PRO A 396 5.57 14.50 23.71
N HIS A 397 6.00 13.58 22.84
CA HIS A 397 5.11 12.86 21.92
C HIS A 397 4.49 11.59 22.52
N ASP A 398 5.04 11.07 23.62
CA ASP A 398 4.63 9.84 24.27
C ASP A 398 3.19 9.88 24.79
N GLU A 399 2.70 11.04 25.25
CA GLU A 399 1.29 11.22 25.60
C GLU A 399 0.37 10.92 24.40
N PHE A 400 0.71 11.48 23.24
CA PHE A 400 0.00 11.27 21.99
C PHE A 400 0.05 9.80 21.56
N TYR A 401 1.23 9.19 21.60
CA TYR A 401 1.42 7.76 21.34
C TYR A 401 0.59 6.88 22.28
N ASN A 402 0.51 7.23 23.56
CA ASN A 402 -0.23 6.48 24.56
C ASN A 402 -1.74 6.61 24.36
N LYS A 403 -2.22 7.76 23.91
CA LYS A 403 -3.62 8.00 23.55
C LYS A 403 -4.04 7.23 22.30
N TYR A 404 -3.25 7.28 21.23
CA TYR A 404 -3.62 6.73 19.92
C TYR A 404 -3.01 5.34 19.67
N LYS A 405 -3.68 4.30 20.19
CA LYS A 405 -3.24 2.90 20.07
C LYS A 405 -3.21 2.31 18.65
N TRP A 406 -3.61 3.07 17.63
CA TRP A 406 -3.45 2.65 16.23
C TRP A 406 -2.05 2.96 15.68
N ILE A 407 -1.30 3.83 16.35
CA ILE A 407 0.10 4.12 16.06
C ILE A 407 0.95 3.05 16.73
N HIS A 408 1.78 2.38 15.94
CA HIS A 408 2.81 1.46 16.40
C HIS A 408 4.17 2.17 16.31
N SER A 409 5.13 1.72 17.09
CA SER A 409 6.49 2.21 16.99
C SER A 409 7.28 1.38 15.99
N GLU A 410 8.10 2.02 15.18
CA GLU A 410 9.07 1.36 14.29
C GLU A 410 10.07 0.51 15.09
N ARG A 411 10.20 0.67 16.42
CA ARG A 411 10.97 -0.26 17.26
C ARG A 411 10.50 -1.72 17.17
N PHE A 412 9.27 -1.96 16.71
CA PHE A 412 8.80 -3.31 16.42
C PHE A 412 9.43 -3.93 15.17
N TYR A 413 9.97 -3.11 14.26
CA TYR A 413 10.75 -3.57 13.12
C TYR A 413 12.23 -3.80 13.49
N GLY A 414 12.81 -4.83 12.89
CA GLY A 414 14.24 -4.90 12.62
C GLY A 414 14.45 -4.89 11.12
N SER A 415 15.19 -3.91 10.60
CA SER A 415 15.61 -3.91 9.20
C SER A 415 16.91 -4.70 9.03
N THR A 416 17.12 -5.40 7.90
CA THR A 416 18.43 -5.98 7.57
C THR A 416 19.34 -5.01 6.84
N TRP A 417 18.88 -3.78 6.60
CA TRP A 417 19.65 -2.77 5.91
C TRP A 417 20.95 -2.45 6.64
N ILE A 418 22.04 -2.53 5.88
CA ILE A 418 23.32 -1.91 6.15
C ILE A 418 23.81 -1.36 4.82
N GLU A 419 24.64 -0.33 4.84
CA GLU A 419 25.19 0.23 3.60
C GLU A 419 26.11 -0.79 2.91
N PHE A 420 25.87 -1.03 1.61
CA PHE A 420 26.75 -1.85 0.76
C PHE A 420 26.70 -1.38 -0.69
N GLY A 421 27.85 -1.40 -1.37
CA GLY A 421 27.95 -1.02 -2.78
C GLY A 421 27.86 -2.22 -3.74
N VAL A 422 27.41 -1.99 -4.97
CA VAL A 422 27.28 -3.05 -6.01
C VAL A 422 28.58 -3.39 -6.74
N ASN A 423 29.66 -2.65 -6.52
CA ASN A 423 30.92 -2.80 -7.29
C ASN A 423 31.58 -4.17 -7.10
N ASP A 424 31.36 -4.81 -5.94
CA ASP A 424 31.86 -6.16 -5.66
C ASP A 424 30.83 -7.28 -5.92
N GLY A 425 29.72 -6.94 -6.58
CA GLY A 425 28.59 -7.85 -6.82
C GLY A 425 27.53 -7.84 -5.72
N CYS A 426 26.26 -7.99 -6.12
CA CYS A 426 25.12 -7.99 -5.20
C CYS A 426 24.95 -9.29 -4.40
N ASN A 427 25.68 -10.36 -4.71
CA ASN A 427 25.57 -11.65 -4.01
C ASN A 427 25.91 -11.56 -2.51
N LYS A 428 26.79 -10.62 -2.12
CA LYS A 428 27.14 -10.38 -0.71
C LYS A 428 25.92 -10.02 0.15
N VAL A 429 24.87 -9.45 -0.44
CA VAL A 429 23.63 -9.07 0.27
C VAL A 429 22.99 -10.25 0.99
N VAL A 430 23.14 -11.48 0.48
CA VAL A 430 22.57 -12.68 1.09
C VAL A 430 23.24 -12.98 2.43
N ASN A 431 24.58 -12.91 2.48
CA ASN A 431 25.34 -13.14 3.71
C ASN A 431 25.10 -12.02 4.73
N ILE A 432 25.12 -10.76 4.25
CA ILE A 432 24.75 -9.59 5.06
C ILE A 432 23.37 -9.77 5.68
N THR A 433 22.38 -10.13 4.87
CA THR A 433 21.01 -10.37 5.33
C THR A 433 20.99 -11.44 6.41
N LYS A 434 21.68 -12.57 6.20
CA LYS A 434 21.78 -13.66 7.18
C LYS A 434 22.30 -13.18 8.54
N GLU A 435 23.44 -12.50 8.55
CA GLU A 435 24.11 -12.03 9.78
C GLU A 435 23.26 -11.01 10.54
N VAL A 436 22.72 -10.01 9.83
CA VAL A 436 21.90 -8.98 10.47
C VAL A 436 20.60 -9.58 10.99
N CYS A 437 20.00 -10.51 10.24
CA CYS A 437 18.79 -11.21 10.63
C CYS A 437 18.97 -12.04 11.90
N GLU A 438 20.10 -12.72 12.05
CA GLU A 438 20.46 -13.43 13.28
C GLU A 438 20.46 -12.47 14.48
N SER A 439 21.10 -11.30 14.34
CA SER A 439 21.18 -10.31 15.43
C SER A 439 19.83 -9.62 15.77
N ARG A 440 18.90 -9.57 14.81
CA ARG A 440 17.61 -8.86 14.92
C ARG A 440 16.41 -9.80 14.98
N ASN A 441 16.62 -11.11 15.10
CA ASN A 441 15.56 -12.12 15.04
C ASN A 441 14.46 -11.95 16.10
N TRP A 442 14.76 -11.24 17.19
CA TRP A 442 13.86 -11.02 18.33
C TRP A 442 12.81 -9.93 18.10
N ARG A 443 12.96 -9.12 17.04
CA ARG A 443 12.00 -8.07 16.68
C ARG A 443 10.65 -8.66 16.27
N GLU A 444 9.57 -7.93 16.52
CA GLU A 444 8.21 -8.38 16.20
C GLU A 444 8.02 -8.57 14.68
N LEU A 445 8.52 -7.62 13.91
CA LEU A 445 8.55 -7.65 12.46
C LEU A 445 9.98 -7.54 11.97
N LEU A 446 10.31 -8.24 10.90
CA LEU A 446 11.62 -8.15 10.26
C LEU A 446 11.46 -7.71 8.81
N GLU A 447 12.10 -6.61 8.45
CA GLU A 447 12.23 -6.15 7.09
C GLU A 447 13.56 -6.62 6.51
N VAL A 448 13.48 -7.34 5.39
CA VAL A 448 14.63 -7.73 4.57
C VAL A 448 14.80 -6.64 3.52
N SER A 449 15.79 -5.78 3.72
CA SER A 449 16.01 -4.59 2.89
C SER A 449 17.16 -4.84 1.91
N ILE A 450 16.90 -4.64 0.63
CA ILE A 450 17.89 -4.79 -0.45
C ILE A 450 17.96 -3.46 -1.19
N ILE A 451 18.68 -2.52 -0.55
CA ILE A 451 18.82 -1.13 -0.97
C ILE A 451 20.33 -0.86 -1.12
N PRO A 452 20.88 -1.10 -2.32
CA PRO A 452 22.31 -0.92 -2.58
C PRO A 452 22.69 0.55 -2.79
N SER A 453 23.92 0.92 -2.43
CA SER A 453 24.51 2.22 -2.77
C SER A 453 25.29 2.17 -4.09
N GLY A 454 25.38 3.31 -4.78
CA GLY A 454 26.14 3.44 -6.03
C GLY A 454 25.64 4.54 -6.98
N PHE A 455 26.15 4.54 -8.21
CA PHE A 455 25.77 5.50 -9.26
C PHE A 455 24.47 5.05 -9.95
N CYS A 456 23.39 5.82 -9.75
CA CYS A 456 22.01 5.55 -10.15
C CYS A 456 21.26 4.48 -9.36
N ILE A 457 20.20 4.86 -8.66
CA ILE A 457 19.38 3.97 -7.82
C ILE A 457 18.79 2.82 -8.65
N ASN A 458 18.16 3.11 -9.80
CA ASN A 458 17.54 2.08 -10.65
C ASN A 458 18.55 1.03 -11.15
N SER A 459 19.73 1.46 -11.59
CA SER A 459 20.82 0.60 -12.08
C SER A 459 21.34 -0.31 -10.98
N ASN A 460 21.48 0.21 -9.75
CA ASN A 460 21.91 -0.60 -8.61
C ASN A 460 20.82 -1.60 -8.20
N ALA A 461 19.56 -1.17 -8.18
CA ALA A 461 18.42 -2.05 -7.91
C ALA A 461 18.39 -3.23 -8.89
N ALA A 462 18.53 -2.96 -10.19
CA ALA A 462 18.55 -3.98 -11.24
C ALA A 462 19.62 -5.06 -11.02
N LYS A 463 20.82 -4.69 -10.58
CA LYS A 463 21.91 -5.64 -10.28
C LYS A 463 21.60 -6.56 -9.09
N CYS A 464 20.78 -6.10 -8.15
CA CYS A 464 20.48 -6.83 -6.91
C CYS A 464 19.18 -7.64 -6.95
N ARG A 465 18.27 -7.37 -7.90
CA ARG A 465 17.02 -8.12 -8.11
C ARG A 465 17.17 -9.65 -8.10
N PRO A 466 18.20 -10.27 -8.73
CA PRO A 466 18.34 -11.73 -8.75
C PRO A 466 18.53 -12.39 -7.36
N PHE A 467 18.83 -11.61 -6.31
CA PHE A 467 19.11 -12.15 -4.97
C PHE A 467 17.92 -12.09 -4.01
N TYR A 468 16.75 -11.62 -4.45
CA TYR A 468 15.57 -11.44 -3.61
C TYR A 468 15.12 -12.72 -2.88
N HIS A 469 14.98 -13.85 -3.59
CA HIS A 469 14.57 -15.11 -2.94
C HIS A 469 15.63 -15.61 -1.96
N GLN A 470 16.92 -15.48 -2.29
CA GLN A 470 18.01 -15.96 -1.44
C GLN A 470 18.11 -15.16 -0.13
N SER A 471 17.97 -13.84 -0.21
CA SER A 471 17.95 -12.97 0.97
C SER A 471 16.78 -13.26 1.90
N LEU A 472 15.57 -13.45 1.36
CA LEU A 472 14.42 -13.85 2.20
C LEU A 472 14.66 -15.19 2.89
N ARG A 473 15.18 -16.19 2.17
CA ARG A 473 15.49 -17.52 2.73
C ARG A 473 16.57 -17.47 3.80
N ALA A 474 17.58 -16.61 3.64
CA ALA A 474 18.66 -16.45 4.62
C ALA A 474 18.14 -16.11 6.03
N CYS A 475 16.95 -15.51 6.13
CA CYS A 475 16.30 -15.19 7.38
C CYS A 475 15.42 -16.28 7.99
N GLU A 476 14.97 -17.26 7.20
CA GLU A 476 13.93 -18.22 7.61
C GLU A 476 14.32 -18.98 8.87
N GLN A 477 15.55 -19.49 8.94
CA GLN A 477 16.03 -20.29 10.06
C GLN A 477 15.96 -19.54 11.40
N PHE A 478 16.11 -18.21 11.40
CA PHE A 478 16.08 -17.40 12.62
C PHE A 478 14.65 -16.99 12.99
N ARG A 479 13.79 -16.77 11.99
CA ARG A 479 12.41 -16.32 12.19
C ARG A 479 11.45 -17.48 12.50
N PHE A 480 11.56 -18.58 11.77
CA PHE A 480 10.67 -19.73 11.92
C PHE A 480 10.76 -20.40 13.29
N VAL A 481 11.95 -20.39 13.92
CA VAL A 481 12.15 -20.90 15.31
C VAL A 481 11.31 -20.12 16.33
N ARG A 482 11.01 -18.85 16.04
CA ARG A 482 10.17 -17.98 16.88
C ARG A 482 8.69 -17.99 16.49
N ASN A 483 8.31 -18.84 15.54
CA ASN A 483 6.97 -18.88 14.95
C ASN A 483 6.58 -17.56 14.25
N ASP A 484 7.57 -16.87 13.69
CA ASP A 484 7.44 -15.66 12.87
C ASP A 484 8.02 -15.90 11.47
N SER A 485 7.80 -14.97 10.53
CA SER A 485 8.37 -15.00 9.17
C SER A 485 9.30 -13.79 8.94
N PRO A 486 10.12 -13.79 7.88
CA PRO A 486 10.59 -12.54 7.26
C PRO A 486 9.35 -11.75 6.79
N ASN A 487 9.19 -10.49 7.18
CA ASN A 487 7.90 -9.81 7.10
C ASN A 487 7.75 -8.83 5.95
N VAL A 488 8.84 -8.23 5.48
CA VAL A 488 8.84 -7.29 4.36
C VAL A 488 10.06 -7.59 3.50
N LEU A 489 9.91 -7.56 2.17
CA LEU A 489 11.03 -7.43 1.24
C LEU A 489 11.02 -6.01 0.70
N LEU A 490 11.89 -5.14 1.23
CA LEU A 490 11.94 -3.72 0.91
C LEU A 490 12.97 -3.45 -0.19
N VAL A 491 12.53 -2.85 -1.31
CA VAL A 491 13.35 -2.69 -2.52
C VAL A 491 13.09 -1.35 -3.23
N ASP A 492 14.00 -0.99 -4.13
CA ASP A 492 13.86 0.09 -5.11
C ASP A 492 13.42 -0.43 -6.49
N TYR A 493 12.70 0.39 -7.25
CA TYR A 493 12.20 0.14 -8.61
C TYR A 493 11.62 -1.28 -8.80
N PRO A 494 10.64 -1.69 -7.98
CA PRO A 494 10.03 -3.02 -8.08
C PRO A 494 9.33 -3.25 -9.43
N GLU A 495 8.88 -2.19 -10.11
CA GLU A 495 8.16 -2.24 -11.38
C GLU A 495 9.01 -2.58 -12.62
N GLU A 496 10.34 -2.42 -12.54
CA GLU A 496 11.24 -2.61 -13.69
C GLU A 496 11.80 -4.05 -13.78
N ALA A 497 11.27 -5.00 -13.00
CA ALA A 497 11.61 -6.41 -13.15
C ALA A 497 11.13 -6.91 -14.52
N ASN A 498 12.05 -7.40 -15.36
CA ASN A 498 11.75 -7.84 -16.72
C ASN A 498 11.35 -9.31 -16.80
N ASP A 499 11.57 -10.08 -15.73
CA ASP A 499 11.24 -11.49 -15.65
C ASP A 499 10.68 -11.85 -14.26
N PRO A 500 9.93 -12.96 -14.14
CA PRO A 500 9.34 -13.37 -12.87
C PRO A 500 10.36 -13.61 -11.75
N SER A 501 11.56 -14.11 -12.03
CA SER A 501 12.53 -14.45 -10.98
C SER A 501 13.21 -13.24 -10.35
N SER A 502 13.35 -12.16 -11.11
CA SER A 502 13.88 -10.90 -10.61
C SER A 502 12.79 -10.06 -9.93
N SER A 503 11.54 -10.55 -9.89
CA SER A 503 10.39 -9.81 -9.37
C SER A 503 10.28 -9.92 -7.85
N VAL A 504 10.17 -8.77 -7.18
CA VAL A 504 9.86 -8.71 -5.73
C VAL A 504 8.54 -9.43 -5.42
N PHE A 505 7.55 -9.34 -6.31
CA PHE A 505 6.22 -9.91 -6.11
C PHE A 505 6.27 -11.43 -6.10
N GLN A 506 7.05 -12.01 -7.00
CA GLN A 506 7.24 -13.46 -7.09
C GLN A 506 8.10 -13.99 -5.91
N ALA A 507 9.15 -13.25 -5.51
CA ALA A 507 9.94 -13.58 -4.33
C ALA A 507 9.09 -13.62 -3.05
N VAL A 508 8.24 -12.61 -2.85
CA VAL A 508 7.30 -12.53 -1.72
C VAL A 508 6.22 -13.61 -1.81
N HIS A 509 5.69 -13.90 -3.00
CA HIS A 509 4.73 -14.98 -3.21
C HIS A 509 5.30 -16.34 -2.77
N HIS A 510 6.51 -16.69 -3.24
CA HIS A 510 7.17 -17.94 -2.85
C HIS A 510 7.55 -17.98 -1.38
N GLN A 511 7.92 -16.84 -0.79
CA GLN A 511 8.13 -16.77 0.66
C GLN A 511 6.85 -17.03 1.42
N ASN A 512 5.73 -16.48 0.97
CA ASN A 512 4.42 -16.72 1.57
C ASN A 512 3.95 -18.17 1.44
N ILE A 513 4.28 -18.87 0.35
CA ILE A 513 4.06 -20.33 0.23
C ILE A 513 4.83 -21.09 1.32
N ARG A 514 6.09 -20.72 1.57
CA ARG A 514 6.89 -21.28 2.67
C ARG A 514 6.30 -20.94 4.03
N ASN A 515 5.85 -19.70 4.24
CA ASN A 515 5.20 -19.27 5.48
C ASN A 515 3.89 -20.05 5.73
N ILE A 516 3.06 -20.28 4.70
CA ILE A 516 1.84 -21.09 4.78
C ILE A 516 2.18 -22.51 5.24
N TYR A 517 3.12 -23.17 4.56
CA TYR A 517 3.54 -24.52 4.95
C TYR A 517 4.09 -24.53 6.38
N GLN A 518 4.94 -23.57 6.74
CA GLN A 518 5.56 -23.50 8.06
C GLN A 518 4.54 -23.31 9.20
N HIS A 519 3.57 -22.41 9.03
CA HIS A 519 2.63 -22.05 10.09
C HIS A 519 1.33 -22.87 10.07
N LYS A 520 1.10 -23.68 9.04
CA LYS A 520 -0.10 -24.53 8.90
C LYS A 520 0.21 -26.02 8.72
N LYS A 521 1.33 -26.52 9.25
CA LYS A 521 1.76 -27.94 9.09
C LYS A 521 0.70 -29.01 9.43
N SER A 522 -0.27 -28.70 10.30
CA SER A 522 -1.37 -29.62 10.63
C SER A 522 -2.44 -29.74 9.56
N SER A 523 -2.50 -28.82 8.60
CA SER A 523 -3.56 -28.70 7.58
C SER A 523 -3.00 -28.48 6.17
N CYS A 524 -1.68 -28.37 6.02
CA CYS A 524 -1.03 -28.19 4.73
C CYS A 524 0.15 -29.14 4.57
N TYR A 525 0.33 -29.64 3.36
CA TYR A 525 1.43 -30.52 2.96
C TYR A 525 2.01 -30.09 1.61
N VAL A 526 3.21 -30.57 1.32
CA VAL A 526 3.91 -30.35 0.04
C VAL A 526 3.79 -31.60 -0.80
N LYS A 527 3.35 -31.48 -2.05
CA LYS A 527 3.28 -32.61 -2.97
C LYS A 527 3.48 -32.19 -4.43
N VAL A 528 4.45 -32.82 -5.07
CA VAL A 528 4.66 -32.82 -6.52
C VAL A 528 4.17 -34.17 -7.01
N ASP A 529 3.11 -34.20 -7.81
CA ASP A 529 2.53 -35.45 -8.31
C ASP A 529 3.34 -36.05 -9.47
N ALA A 530 4.05 -35.21 -10.22
CA ALA A 530 5.04 -35.62 -11.22
C ALA A 530 5.91 -34.42 -11.60
N ALA A 531 7.09 -34.67 -12.17
CA ALA A 531 7.97 -33.63 -12.68
C ALA A 531 8.62 -34.07 -13.99
N VAL A 532 8.59 -33.22 -15.02
CA VAL A 532 9.08 -33.57 -16.35
C VAL A 532 9.92 -32.42 -16.92
N LYS A 533 11.18 -32.68 -17.27
CA LYS A 533 12.03 -31.74 -18.02
C LYS A 533 11.70 -31.87 -19.50
N VAL A 534 11.04 -30.86 -20.09
CA VAL A 534 10.58 -30.92 -21.50
C VAL A 534 11.63 -30.42 -22.49
N ASN A 535 12.54 -29.54 -22.06
CA ASN A 535 13.69 -29.07 -22.83
C ASN A 535 14.78 -28.54 -21.88
N ALA A 536 15.83 -27.91 -22.41
CA ALA A 536 16.95 -27.43 -21.59
C ALA A 536 16.56 -26.33 -20.59
N GLN A 537 15.52 -25.54 -20.89
CA GLN A 537 15.11 -24.36 -20.11
C GLN A 537 13.83 -24.59 -19.29
N THR A 538 13.05 -25.65 -19.57
CA THR A 538 11.70 -25.80 -19.01
C THR A 538 11.51 -27.15 -18.31
N ILE A 539 11.04 -27.07 -17.07
CA ILE A 539 10.52 -28.20 -16.29
C ILE A 539 9.04 -27.95 -16.00
N LEU A 540 8.23 -29.01 -16.07
CA LEU A 540 6.83 -28.98 -15.68
C LEU A 540 6.65 -29.77 -14.39
N PHE A 541 6.11 -29.13 -13.36
CA PHE A 541 5.71 -29.77 -12.10
C PHE A 541 4.19 -29.92 -12.08
N PHE A 542 3.71 -31.15 -11.92
CA PHE A 542 2.30 -31.48 -11.77
C PHE A 542 1.95 -31.46 -10.28
N SER A 543 0.86 -30.79 -9.90
CA SER A 543 0.46 -30.64 -8.50
C SER A 543 -1.05 -30.35 -8.36
N GLY A 544 -1.83 -31.37 -8.01
CA GLY A 544 -3.28 -31.36 -8.04
C GLY A 544 -3.78 -31.21 -9.47
N SER A 545 -4.62 -30.20 -9.73
CA SER A 545 -5.11 -29.85 -11.08
C SER A 545 -4.20 -28.89 -11.85
N ARG A 546 -3.02 -28.59 -11.29
CA ARG A 546 -2.14 -27.52 -11.78
C ARG A 546 -0.89 -28.11 -12.41
N ILE A 547 -0.50 -27.54 -13.55
CA ILE A 547 0.83 -27.70 -14.13
C ILE A 547 1.57 -26.40 -13.94
N ILE A 548 2.68 -26.49 -13.23
CA ILE A 548 3.55 -25.39 -12.88
C ILE A 548 4.73 -25.42 -13.85
N THR A 549 4.90 -24.37 -14.64
CA THR A 549 6.07 -24.20 -15.50
C THR A 549 7.20 -23.59 -14.69
N TYR A 550 8.33 -24.27 -14.66
CA TYR A 550 9.55 -23.84 -14.00
C TYR A 550 10.61 -23.50 -15.04
N ASP A 551 11.17 -22.31 -14.91
CA ASP A 551 12.25 -21.81 -15.74
C ASP A 551 13.60 -22.16 -15.10
N VAL A 552 14.37 -22.99 -15.80
CA VAL A 552 15.68 -23.50 -15.33
C VAL A 552 16.74 -22.40 -15.33
N THR A 553 16.65 -21.41 -16.24
CA THR A 553 17.59 -20.30 -16.30
C THR A 553 17.39 -19.35 -15.12
N HIS A 554 16.13 -19.09 -14.80
CA HIS A 554 15.71 -18.12 -13.79
C HIS A 554 15.43 -18.77 -12.41
N LEU A 555 15.58 -20.09 -12.31
CA LEU A 555 15.42 -20.89 -11.09
C LEU A 555 14.11 -20.64 -10.32
N SER A 556 13.00 -20.43 -11.04
CA SER A 556 11.70 -20.13 -10.43
C SER A 556 10.52 -20.51 -11.31
N GLN A 557 9.34 -20.61 -10.69
CA GLN A 557 8.07 -20.77 -11.38
C GLN A 557 7.74 -19.57 -12.28
N SER A 558 7.57 -19.79 -13.58
CA SER A 558 7.20 -18.74 -14.54
C SER A 558 5.70 -18.72 -14.86
N ASN A 559 4.99 -19.85 -14.73
CA ASN A 559 3.56 -19.92 -15.07
C ASN A 559 2.84 -21.05 -14.30
N ILE A 560 1.52 -20.93 -14.16
CA ILE A 560 0.62 -21.99 -13.69
C ILE A 560 -0.52 -22.13 -14.69
N ARG A 561 -0.79 -23.36 -15.14
CA ARG A 561 -1.97 -23.72 -15.94
C ARG A 561 -2.83 -24.72 -15.20
N HIS A 562 -4.14 -24.47 -15.16
CA HIS A 562 -5.11 -25.47 -14.76
C HIS A 562 -5.46 -26.32 -15.98
N VAL A 563 -5.28 -27.64 -15.87
CA VAL A 563 -5.61 -28.57 -16.96
C VAL A 563 -6.64 -29.57 -16.46
N PRO A 564 -7.91 -29.45 -16.89
CA PRO A 564 -8.96 -30.39 -16.52
C PRO A 564 -8.58 -31.82 -16.87
N GLY A 565 -8.89 -32.77 -15.98
CA GLY A 565 -8.58 -34.20 -16.16
C GLY A 565 -7.19 -34.63 -15.69
N LEU A 566 -6.27 -33.69 -15.42
CA LEU A 566 -4.94 -33.98 -14.86
C LEU A 566 -4.87 -33.86 -13.33
N GLU A 567 -6.01 -34.02 -12.65
CA GLU A 567 -6.11 -33.93 -11.20
C GLU A 567 -5.47 -35.14 -10.51
N SER A 568 -4.45 -34.89 -9.69
CA SER A 568 -3.85 -35.89 -8.80
C SER A 568 -3.42 -37.14 -9.57
N ILE A 569 -2.63 -36.94 -10.63
CA ILE A 569 -1.96 -38.02 -11.35
C ILE A 569 -0.95 -38.72 -10.45
N ASP A 570 -0.54 -39.93 -10.81
CA ASP A 570 0.43 -40.69 -10.02
C ASP A 570 1.85 -40.58 -10.58
N ALA A 571 2.00 -40.44 -11.90
CA ALA A 571 3.30 -40.24 -12.53
C ALA A 571 3.17 -39.60 -13.91
N ALA A 572 4.24 -38.93 -14.35
CA ALA A 572 4.41 -38.53 -15.73
C ALA A 572 5.88 -38.58 -16.13
N TYR A 573 6.15 -38.88 -17.41
CA TYR A 573 7.50 -38.87 -17.97
C TYR A 573 7.50 -38.41 -19.43
N LEU A 574 8.60 -37.81 -19.87
CA LEU A 574 8.78 -37.42 -21.26
C LEU A 574 9.10 -38.65 -22.12
N SER A 575 8.42 -38.78 -23.26
CA SER A 575 8.78 -39.76 -24.28
C SER A 575 10.22 -39.54 -24.78
N PRO A 576 10.93 -40.59 -25.25
CA PRO A 576 12.30 -40.46 -25.74
C PRO A 576 12.46 -39.46 -26.90
N ALA A 577 11.41 -39.33 -27.72
CA ALA A 577 11.38 -38.37 -28.83
C ALA A 577 11.13 -36.93 -28.39
N GLY A 578 10.80 -36.67 -27.12
CA GLY A 578 10.57 -35.34 -26.55
C GLY A 578 9.21 -34.69 -26.88
N ASN A 579 8.41 -35.31 -27.76
CA ASN A 579 7.19 -34.70 -28.31
C ASN A 579 5.97 -34.86 -27.40
N PHE A 580 5.94 -35.92 -26.59
CA PHE A 580 4.79 -36.30 -25.78
C PHE A 580 5.19 -36.56 -24.33
N ILE A 581 4.31 -36.21 -23.41
CA ILE A 581 4.38 -36.56 -22.00
C ILE A 581 3.37 -37.68 -21.76
N SER A 582 3.88 -38.82 -21.32
CA SER A 582 3.07 -39.93 -20.85
C SER A 582 2.56 -39.62 -19.44
N VAL A 583 1.27 -39.76 -19.21
CA VAL A 583 0.61 -39.51 -17.92
C VAL A 583 -0.05 -40.80 -17.43
N ILE A 584 0.10 -41.07 -16.13
CA ILE A 584 -0.41 -42.29 -15.48
C ILE A 584 -1.24 -41.90 -14.26
N LYS A 585 -2.43 -42.49 -14.16
CA LYS A 585 -3.34 -42.39 -13.00
C LYS A 585 -4.06 -43.72 -12.78
N GLY A 586 -3.82 -44.35 -11.64
CA GLY A 586 -4.19 -45.73 -11.35
C GLY A 586 -3.62 -46.65 -12.42
N CYS A 587 -4.52 -47.34 -13.12
CA CYS A 587 -4.19 -48.21 -14.26
C CYS A 587 -4.39 -47.52 -15.61
N ILE A 588 -4.74 -46.24 -15.63
CA ILE A 588 -5.06 -45.49 -16.85
C ILE A 588 -3.81 -44.74 -17.31
N TYR A 589 -3.57 -44.81 -18.61
CA TYR A 589 -2.44 -44.19 -19.29
C TYR A 589 -2.95 -43.39 -20.50
N TRP A 590 -2.40 -42.20 -20.71
CA TRP A 590 -2.62 -41.39 -21.92
C TRP A 590 -1.43 -40.47 -22.17
N GLU A 591 -1.41 -39.85 -23.35
CA GLU A 591 -0.36 -38.91 -23.74
C GLU A 591 -0.91 -37.51 -23.96
N ILE A 592 -0.12 -36.53 -23.54
CA ILE A 592 -0.34 -35.11 -23.83
C ILE A 592 0.84 -34.56 -24.63
N ASN A 593 0.60 -33.56 -25.46
CA ASN A 593 1.68 -32.87 -26.16
C ASN A 593 2.56 -32.09 -25.16
N SER A 594 3.88 -32.20 -25.27
CA SER A 594 4.83 -31.60 -24.31
C SER A 594 4.83 -30.07 -24.31
N THR A 595 4.29 -29.43 -25.36
CA THR A 595 4.25 -27.97 -25.52
C THR A 595 2.84 -27.40 -25.31
N SER A 596 1.83 -27.92 -26.02
CA SER A 596 0.45 -27.43 -25.91
C SER A 596 -0.25 -27.91 -24.65
N LEU A 597 0.23 -29.01 -24.03
CA LEU A 597 -0.37 -29.68 -22.87
C LEU A 597 -1.78 -30.21 -23.13
N LEU A 598 -2.14 -30.39 -24.42
CA LEU A 598 -3.41 -30.98 -24.83
C LEU A 598 -3.27 -32.50 -25.00
N PRO A 599 -4.33 -33.28 -24.69
CA PRO A 599 -4.37 -34.71 -24.97
C PRO A 599 -4.16 -35.00 -26.46
N VAL A 600 -3.34 -36.01 -26.76
CA VAL A 600 -3.06 -36.46 -28.14
C VAL A 600 -3.41 -37.93 -28.37
N SER A 601 -3.73 -38.67 -27.30
CA SER A 601 -4.19 -40.05 -27.36
C SER A 601 -5.39 -40.28 -26.45
N ALA A 602 -6.15 -41.33 -26.74
CA ALA A 602 -7.23 -41.79 -25.88
C ALA A 602 -6.65 -42.47 -24.63
N GLU A 603 -7.42 -42.44 -23.54
CA GLU A 603 -7.09 -43.17 -22.32
C GLU A 603 -7.10 -44.70 -22.56
N VAL A 604 -6.05 -45.37 -22.10
CA VAL A 604 -5.89 -46.83 -22.23
C VAL A 604 -5.60 -47.43 -20.86
N THR A 605 -6.25 -48.53 -20.52
CA THR A 605 -5.99 -49.28 -19.29
C THR A 605 -4.82 -50.25 -19.48
N ARG A 606 -3.82 -50.21 -18.58
CA ARG A 606 -2.67 -51.12 -18.58
C ARG A 606 -2.40 -51.65 -17.17
N ASN A 607 -2.54 -52.96 -16.99
CA ASN A 607 -2.33 -53.62 -15.69
C ASN A 607 -0.86 -53.58 -15.21
N GLU A 608 0.09 -53.55 -16.14
CA GLU A 608 1.53 -53.56 -15.84
C GLU A 608 2.04 -52.23 -15.24
N THR A 609 1.26 -51.15 -15.34
CA THR A 609 1.64 -49.79 -14.92
C THR A 609 0.75 -49.24 -13.81
N CYS A 610 0.00 -50.10 -13.11
CA CYS A 610 -0.91 -49.68 -12.03
C CYS A 610 -0.17 -49.29 -10.75
N ASP A 611 -0.69 -48.27 -10.07
CA ASP A 611 -0.27 -47.79 -8.74
C ASP A 611 1.24 -47.56 -8.63
N ILE A 612 1.83 -46.96 -9.65
CA ILE A 612 3.21 -46.47 -9.58
C ILE A 612 3.21 -45.12 -8.88
N ASP A 613 4.22 -44.81 -8.08
CA ASP A 613 4.31 -43.52 -7.37
C ASP A 613 5.10 -42.47 -8.17
N ALA A 614 5.97 -42.90 -9.08
CA ALA A 614 6.71 -42.02 -9.98
C ALA A 614 7.25 -42.80 -11.19
N ALA A 615 7.60 -42.09 -12.27
CA ALA A 615 8.25 -42.70 -13.43
C ALA A 615 9.20 -41.70 -14.10
N ILE A 616 10.30 -42.21 -14.66
CA ILE A 616 11.25 -41.43 -15.47
C ILE A 616 11.84 -42.27 -16.60
N PHE A 617 12.19 -41.62 -17.69
CA PHE A 617 13.07 -42.22 -18.69
C PHE A 617 14.53 -41.86 -18.36
N TRP A 618 15.37 -42.87 -18.15
CA TRP A 618 16.77 -42.71 -17.75
C TRP A 618 17.61 -43.84 -18.37
N LYS A 619 18.81 -43.55 -18.87
CA LYS A 619 19.70 -44.54 -19.51
C LYS A 619 18.98 -45.41 -20.56
N ASP A 620 18.21 -44.76 -21.43
CA ASP A 620 17.41 -45.39 -22.50
C ASP A 620 16.38 -46.43 -22.04
N GLN A 621 16.00 -46.41 -20.76
CA GLN A 621 14.98 -47.30 -20.19
C GLN A 621 13.96 -46.51 -19.37
N LEU A 622 12.72 -46.99 -19.36
CA LEU A 622 11.71 -46.51 -18.43
C LEU A 622 11.97 -47.12 -17.04
N TYR A 623 12.07 -46.26 -16.03
CA TYR A 623 12.12 -46.63 -14.62
C TYR A 623 10.81 -46.25 -13.96
N THR A 624 10.15 -47.22 -13.32
CA THR A 624 8.92 -47.02 -12.55
C THR A 624 9.17 -47.28 -11.08
N PHE A 625 8.73 -46.36 -10.23
CA PHE A 625 8.85 -46.42 -8.78
C PHE A 625 7.52 -46.85 -8.18
N LYS A 626 7.52 -47.87 -7.30
CA LYS A 626 6.32 -48.37 -6.63
C LYS A 626 6.66 -48.84 -5.22
N GLY A 627 6.01 -48.25 -4.22
CA GLY A 627 6.31 -48.46 -2.81
C GLY A 627 7.80 -48.24 -2.53
N CYS A 628 8.47 -49.29 -2.05
CA CYS A 628 9.90 -49.24 -1.72
C CYS A 628 10.82 -49.72 -2.85
N ASN A 629 10.32 -49.85 -4.08
CA ASN A 629 11.05 -50.48 -5.18
C ASN A 629 11.09 -49.61 -6.43
N VAL A 630 12.13 -49.78 -7.24
CA VAL A 630 12.23 -49.32 -8.62
C VAL A 630 12.37 -50.52 -9.55
N THR A 631 11.72 -50.44 -10.71
CA THR A 631 11.81 -51.46 -11.77
C THR A 631 12.18 -50.76 -13.07
N SER A 632 13.21 -51.23 -13.77
CA SER A 632 13.50 -50.80 -15.14
C SER A 632 12.80 -51.70 -16.14
N GLN A 633 12.48 -51.16 -17.32
CA GLN A 633 11.81 -51.91 -18.39
C GLN A 633 12.58 -53.20 -18.75
N GLY A 634 11.96 -54.36 -18.51
CA GLY A 634 12.59 -55.69 -18.72
C GLY A 634 13.66 -56.07 -17.70
N GLY A 635 13.89 -55.26 -16.67
CA GLY A 635 14.90 -55.46 -15.63
C GLY A 635 14.38 -56.13 -14.35
N ARG A 636 15.27 -56.27 -13.36
CA ARG A 636 14.93 -56.79 -12.03
C ARG A 636 14.50 -55.64 -11.10
N VAL A 637 13.57 -55.94 -10.21
CA VAL A 637 13.13 -55.05 -9.13
C VAL A 637 14.30 -54.77 -8.18
N GLN A 638 14.54 -53.49 -7.87
CA GLN A 638 15.59 -53.05 -6.95
C GLN A 638 14.98 -52.25 -5.78
N PRO A 639 15.40 -52.48 -4.53
CA PRO A 639 14.93 -51.69 -3.39
C PRO A 639 15.49 -50.26 -3.40
N LEU A 640 14.62 -49.27 -3.20
CA LEU A 640 14.99 -47.84 -3.12
C LEU A 640 15.93 -47.54 -1.96
N LEU A 641 15.81 -48.30 -0.86
CA LEU A 641 16.72 -48.17 0.28
C LEU A 641 18.18 -48.42 -0.10
N LYS A 642 18.45 -49.34 -1.03
CA LYS A 642 19.82 -49.60 -1.53
C LYS A 642 20.36 -48.45 -2.37
N MET A 643 19.48 -47.62 -2.91
CA MET A 643 19.83 -46.41 -3.65
C MET A 643 19.90 -45.18 -2.72
N GLY A 644 19.59 -45.31 -1.42
CA GLY A 644 19.48 -44.17 -0.51
C GLY A 644 18.22 -43.33 -0.69
N LEU A 645 17.20 -43.86 -1.39
CA LEU A 645 15.95 -43.18 -1.68
C LEU A 645 14.82 -43.63 -0.72
N PRO A 646 13.87 -42.73 -0.36
CA PRO A 646 12.72 -43.10 0.45
C PRO A 646 11.68 -43.90 -0.37
N CYS A 647 10.80 -44.62 0.32
CA CYS A 647 9.66 -45.27 -0.31
C CYS A 647 8.57 -44.28 -0.73
N SER A 648 7.74 -44.69 -1.69
CA SER A 648 6.57 -43.97 -2.19
C SER A 648 6.93 -42.57 -2.63
N LEU A 649 7.90 -42.43 -3.54
CA LEU A 649 8.29 -41.13 -4.10
C LEU A 649 7.06 -40.39 -4.64
N ASP A 650 7.00 -39.08 -4.50
CA ASP A 650 5.89 -38.32 -5.10
C ASP A 650 6.19 -38.01 -6.57
N ALA A 651 7.46 -37.80 -6.92
CA ALA A 651 7.88 -37.58 -8.30
C ALA A 651 9.36 -37.92 -8.48
N ALA A 652 9.76 -38.15 -9.73
CA ALA A 652 11.15 -38.27 -10.12
C ALA A 652 11.40 -37.46 -11.40
N LEU A 653 12.59 -36.86 -11.52
CA LEU A 653 12.96 -35.94 -12.59
C LEU A 653 14.42 -36.16 -12.98
N LEU A 654 14.73 -36.16 -14.29
CA LEU A 654 16.11 -36.27 -14.78
C LEU A 654 16.67 -34.89 -15.15
N ILE A 655 17.81 -34.50 -14.57
CA ILE A 655 18.55 -33.30 -14.93
C ILE A 655 20.04 -33.65 -14.97
N ASP A 656 20.69 -33.41 -16.10
CA ASP A 656 22.14 -33.56 -16.29
C ASP A 656 22.66 -34.92 -15.77
N SER A 657 22.00 -36.00 -16.23
CA SER A 657 22.24 -37.40 -15.84
C SER A 657 21.91 -37.78 -14.39
N ASN A 658 21.51 -36.83 -13.55
CA ASN A 658 21.14 -37.09 -12.16
C ASN A 658 19.62 -37.21 -11.99
N VAL A 659 19.21 -38.19 -11.18
CA VAL A 659 17.80 -38.40 -10.83
C VAL A 659 17.46 -37.61 -9.58
N TYR A 660 16.58 -36.63 -9.72
CA TYR A 660 15.99 -35.85 -8.64
C TYR A 660 14.71 -36.54 -8.20
N ALA A 661 14.72 -37.12 -7.01
CA ALA A 661 13.57 -37.79 -6.41
C ALA A 661 12.92 -36.86 -5.38
N PHE A 662 11.60 -36.64 -5.48
CA PHE A 662 10.84 -35.77 -4.58
C PHE A 662 9.99 -36.61 -3.64
N LYS A 663 9.99 -36.28 -2.34
CA LYS A 663 9.05 -36.83 -1.35
C LYS A 663 8.74 -35.81 -0.28
N GLY A 664 7.47 -35.41 -0.21
CA GLY A 664 6.98 -34.32 0.60
C GLY A 664 7.75 -33.03 0.29
N ASN A 665 8.20 -32.36 1.35
CA ASN A 665 9.04 -31.18 1.22
C ASN A 665 10.55 -31.50 1.16
N ASN A 666 10.95 -32.70 0.77
CA ASN A 666 12.36 -33.06 0.61
C ASN A 666 12.62 -33.54 -0.82
N TYR A 667 13.85 -33.34 -1.31
CA TYR A 667 14.31 -34.00 -2.52
C TYR A 667 15.72 -34.55 -2.39
N TRP A 668 15.97 -35.64 -3.08
CA TRP A 668 17.23 -36.36 -3.14
C TRP A 668 17.79 -36.29 -4.55
N ILE A 669 19.11 -36.27 -4.66
CA ILE A 669 19.81 -36.43 -5.95
C ILE A 669 20.51 -37.78 -5.92
N TYR A 670 20.15 -38.65 -6.86
CA TYR A 670 20.84 -39.91 -7.16
C TYR A 670 21.72 -39.72 -8.39
N ASN A 671 23.02 -39.88 -8.21
CA ASN A 671 24.03 -39.65 -9.24
C ASN A 671 24.61 -40.97 -9.78
N ASP A 672 25.47 -40.87 -10.80
CA ASP A 672 26.12 -42.02 -11.42
C ASP A 672 27.14 -42.75 -10.50
N HIS A 673 27.43 -42.22 -9.30
CA HIS A 673 28.27 -42.88 -8.30
C HIS A 673 27.50 -43.88 -7.39
N GLY A 674 26.19 -44.02 -7.58
CA GLY A 674 25.42 -45.14 -7.03
C GLY A 674 24.75 -44.90 -5.67
N GLU A 675 24.80 -43.69 -5.12
CA GLU A 675 24.14 -43.34 -3.84
C GLU A 675 23.33 -42.05 -3.97
N ALA A 676 22.09 -42.04 -3.44
CA ALA A 676 21.29 -40.83 -3.32
C ALA A 676 21.67 -40.04 -2.05
N LYS A 677 21.73 -38.72 -2.18
CA LYS A 677 21.87 -37.79 -1.05
C LYS A 677 20.65 -36.91 -0.92
N LEU A 678 20.19 -36.69 0.31
CA LEU A 678 19.22 -35.64 0.61
C LEU A 678 19.90 -34.29 0.37
N VAL A 679 19.40 -33.51 -0.59
CA VAL A 679 20.07 -32.26 -1.01
C VAL A 679 19.36 -31.02 -0.48
N GLY A 680 18.03 -31.02 -0.44
CA GLY A 680 17.30 -29.84 0.01
C GLY A 680 15.79 -30.06 0.14
N LYS A 681 15.06 -28.94 0.14
CA LYS A 681 13.60 -28.92 0.25
C LYS A 681 12.93 -28.72 -1.11
N THR A 682 11.78 -29.33 -1.31
CA THR A 682 11.00 -29.16 -2.55
C THR A 682 10.64 -27.69 -2.77
N LEU A 683 10.28 -26.96 -1.71
CA LEU A 683 9.99 -25.53 -1.80
C LEU A 683 11.22 -24.65 -2.08
N ASP A 684 12.44 -25.21 -2.06
CA ASP A 684 13.65 -24.51 -2.53
C ASP A 684 13.65 -24.30 -4.04
N TRP A 685 12.75 -24.97 -4.76
CA TRP A 685 12.53 -24.79 -6.19
C TRP A 685 11.63 -23.60 -6.51
N ASN A 686 11.19 -22.77 -5.55
CA ASN A 686 10.35 -21.60 -5.84
C ASN A 686 9.10 -21.96 -6.68
N ILE A 687 8.35 -22.96 -6.24
CA ILE A 687 7.13 -23.47 -6.90
C ILE A 687 5.98 -23.58 -5.88
N ASP A 688 4.75 -23.31 -6.31
CA ASP A 688 3.56 -23.44 -5.46
C ASP A 688 3.00 -24.86 -5.45
N VAL A 689 3.62 -25.76 -4.70
CA VAL A 689 3.19 -27.15 -4.53
C VAL A 689 2.63 -27.44 -3.13
N VAL A 690 2.16 -26.39 -2.45
CA VAL A 690 1.57 -26.49 -1.10
C VAL A 690 0.06 -26.66 -1.22
N HIS A 691 -0.42 -27.80 -0.74
CA HIS A 691 -1.83 -28.13 -0.65
C HIS A 691 -2.31 -27.95 0.78
N CYS A 692 -3.43 -27.26 0.96
CA CYS A 692 -4.05 -27.05 2.26
C CYS A 692 -5.47 -27.57 2.26
N THR A 693 -5.85 -28.31 3.30
CA THR A 693 -7.26 -28.57 3.63
C THR A 693 -7.79 -27.36 4.38
N ASP A 694 -8.91 -26.81 3.90
CA ASP A 694 -9.55 -25.61 4.47
C ASP A 694 -10.18 -25.84 5.86
#